data_AF-B2B9A2-F1
#
_entry.id   AF-B2B9A2-F1
#
_cell.length_a   1.000
_cell.length_b   1.000
_cell.length_c   1.000
_cell.angle_alpha   90.00
_cell.angle_beta   90.00
_cell.angle_gamma   90.00
#
_symmetry.space_group_name_H-M   'P 1'
#
loop_
_entity.id
_entity.type
_entity.pdbx_description
1 polymer ?
#
loop_
_entity_poly.entity_id
_entity_poly.type
_entity_poly.pdbx_seq_one_letter_code
_entity_poly.pdbx_strand_id
1 'polypeptide(L)'
;MRAVLETADIAIVALYFVLVLCIGFFAMWKSNRSTVSGYFLAGRSMTWVAIGASLFVSNIGSEHFIGLAGSGAASGFAVGAWEFNALLLLQLLGWVFIPIYIRSGVYTMPEYLSKRFGGHRIQVYFAALSLILYIFTKLSVDLYSGALFIQESLGWNLYVSVILLISMTALLTVTGGLVAVIYTDTLQALLMIIGALTLMVISMMEVGGFEEVKRRYMLASPNVTSILLTYNLSNTNSCNVDPKKDALKMLRNPTDEDVPWPGFILGQTPASVWYWCADQVIVQRVLAAKNIAHAKGSTLMAGFLKLLPMFIIVVPGMISRILFADDIACINPEHCMQVCGSRAGCSNIAYPRLVMKLVPVGLRGLMMAVMIAALMSDLDSIFNSASTIFTLDVYKLIRKTASSRELMIVGRIFVAFMVVISIAWVPIIVEMQGGQMYLYIQEVADYLTPPVAALFLLAIFWKRCNEQGAFYGGMAGFVLGAVRLTLAFAYRAPECDQPDNRPEFIKDIHYMYVATALFWVTGLITVIVSLLTSPPTKEQIRTTTFWSKKSLVVKESCSPKDEPYKMQEKSILRCSENSEAINHIIPNGKSEDSIKGLQPEDINLLVTCREEGNPVASLGHSEAETPVDAYSNGQAALMGEKERKKETEDGSRYWKFIDWFCGFKSKSLSKRSLRDLMEEEAVCLQMLEEPPQVKIVLNIGLVAVCSLGIFMFVYFSL
;
A
#
# COMPACT_ATOMS: atom_id res chain seq x y z
N MET A 1 -10.92 7.24 38.31
CA MET A 1 -9.90 8.30 38.13
C MET A 1 -9.19 8.10 36.80
N ARG A 2 -9.36 9.03 35.84
CA ARG A 2 -8.64 9.03 34.55
C ARG A 2 -7.20 9.47 34.82
N ALA A 3 -6.22 8.70 34.34
CA ALA A 3 -4.81 9.03 34.53
C ALA A 3 -4.46 10.19 33.61
N VAL A 4 -4.13 11.35 34.18
CA VAL A 4 -3.73 12.54 33.42
C VAL A 4 -2.27 12.37 32.98
N LEU A 5 -1.94 12.83 31.77
CA LEU A 5 -0.57 12.83 31.29
C LEU A 5 0.30 13.74 32.15
N GLU A 6 1.44 13.22 32.58
CA GLU A 6 2.39 14.04 33.33
C GLU A 6 3.29 14.82 32.36
N THR A 7 3.94 15.87 32.86
CA THR A 7 4.81 16.74 32.05
C THR A 7 5.89 15.96 31.31
N ALA A 8 6.42 14.89 31.91
CA ALA A 8 7.40 14.01 31.28
C ALA A 8 6.84 13.25 30.07
N ASP A 9 5.58 12.81 30.14
CA ASP A 9 4.93 12.12 29.02
C ASP A 9 4.76 13.06 27.83
N ILE A 10 4.28 14.29 28.09
CA ILE A 10 4.07 15.32 27.06
C ILE A 10 5.40 15.71 26.40
N ALA A 11 6.47 15.86 27.20
CA ALA A 11 7.79 16.19 26.68
C ALA A 11 8.33 15.12 25.72
N ILE A 12 8.12 13.83 26.04
CA ILE A 12 8.54 12.72 25.17
C ILE A 12 7.73 12.68 23.88
N VAL A 13 6.41 12.88 23.95
CA VAL A 13 5.55 12.98 22.76
C VAL A 13 6.01 14.13 21.86
N ALA A 14 6.28 15.31 22.43
CA ALA A 14 6.78 16.46 21.67
C ALA A 14 8.14 16.18 21.03
N LEU A 15 9.08 15.58 21.78
CA LEU A 15 10.41 15.21 21.26
C LEU A 15 10.30 14.22 20.09
N TYR A 16 9.41 13.23 20.20
CA TYR A 16 9.14 12.29 19.12
C TYR A 16 8.67 13.01 17.85
N PHE A 17 7.70 13.92 17.95
CA PHE A 17 7.21 14.67 16.79
C PHE A 17 8.30 15.52 16.14
N VAL A 18 9.14 16.17 16.94
CA VAL A 18 10.29 16.93 16.44
C VAL A 18 11.25 16.01 15.67
N LEU A 19 11.56 14.83 16.21
CA LEU A 19 12.42 13.84 15.56
C LEU A 19 11.86 13.39 14.19
N VAL A 20 10.56 13.07 14.13
CA VAL A 20 9.88 12.66 12.89
C VAL A 20 9.89 13.78 11.86
N LEU A 21 9.55 15.00 12.26
CA LEU A 21 9.56 16.17 11.39
C LEU A 21 10.98 16.43 10.84
N CYS A 22 12.01 16.32 11.68
CA CYS A 22 13.41 16.46 11.27
C CYS A 22 13.81 15.41 10.23
N ILE A 23 13.47 14.13 10.46
CA ILE A 23 13.78 13.04 9.52
C ILE A 23 12.99 13.20 8.22
N GLY A 24 11.71 13.53 8.31
CA GLY A 24 10.86 13.83 7.17
C GLY A 24 11.45 14.95 6.33
N PHE A 25 11.88 16.05 6.96
CA PHE A 25 12.53 17.19 6.30
C PHE A 25 13.91 16.86 5.71
N PHE A 26 14.70 16.03 6.39
CA PHE A 26 15.97 15.57 5.88
C PHE A 26 15.82 14.68 4.64
N ALA A 27 14.94 13.68 4.70
CA ALA A 27 14.64 12.79 3.56
C ALA A 27 14.08 13.59 2.37
N MET A 28 13.25 14.58 2.68
CA MET A 28 12.72 15.56 1.74
C MET A 28 13.80 16.31 0.97
N TRP A 29 14.84 16.81 1.63
CA TRP A 29 15.90 17.57 0.97
C TRP A 29 16.70 16.69 0.01
N LYS A 30 16.93 15.43 0.39
CA LYS A 30 17.74 14.49 -0.41
C LYS A 30 17.01 13.94 -1.65
N SER A 31 15.68 14.01 -1.71
CA SER A 31 14.87 13.37 -2.76
C SER A 31 14.70 14.23 -4.02
N ASN A 32 14.78 13.60 -5.21
CA ASN A 32 14.54 14.26 -6.49
C ASN A 32 13.05 14.19 -6.87
N ARG A 33 12.29 15.24 -6.52
CA ARG A 33 10.81 15.30 -6.63
C ARG A 33 10.28 15.71 -8.01
N SER A 34 11.17 15.99 -8.96
CA SER A 34 10.77 16.58 -10.24
C SER A 34 10.04 15.61 -11.18
N THR A 35 10.03 14.30 -10.87
CA THR A 35 9.43 13.25 -11.71
C THR A 35 8.34 12.47 -10.98
N VAL A 36 7.36 11.99 -11.74
CA VAL A 36 6.25 11.13 -11.26
C VAL A 36 6.79 9.85 -10.59
N SER A 37 7.83 9.23 -11.17
CA SER A 37 8.49 8.05 -10.58
C SER A 37 9.24 8.40 -9.27
N GLY A 38 9.87 9.58 -9.18
CA GLY A 38 10.51 10.04 -7.94
C GLY A 38 9.51 10.28 -6.81
N TYR A 39 8.34 10.84 -7.12
CA TYR A 39 7.29 11.11 -6.13
C TYR A 39 6.53 9.85 -5.70
N PHE A 40 6.09 9.00 -6.65
CA PHE A 40 5.22 7.85 -6.38
C PHE A 40 5.93 6.51 -6.19
N LEU A 41 7.15 6.32 -6.70
CA LEU A 41 7.91 5.06 -6.54
C LEU A 41 9.25 5.26 -5.83
N ALA A 42 9.47 6.43 -5.24
CA ALA A 42 10.72 6.74 -4.55
C ALA A 42 11.97 6.51 -5.44
N GLY A 43 11.82 6.63 -6.75
CA GLY A 43 12.89 6.40 -7.73
C GLY A 43 13.43 4.96 -7.78
N ARG A 44 12.72 3.98 -7.23
CA ARG A 44 13.14 2.56 -7.18
C ARG A 44 14.54 2.36 -6.58
N SER A 45 14.84 3.03 -5.48
CA SER A 45 16.16 2.94 -4.83
C SER A 45 16.10 2.41 -3.40
N MET A 46 14.95 1.90 -2.97
CA MET A 46 14.73 1.51 -1.57
C MET A 46 15.36 0.15 -1.25
N THR A 47 15.88 0.03 -0.03
CA THR A 47 16.48 -1.20 0.48
C THR A 47 15.43 -2.13 1.09
N TRP A 48 15.80 -3.40 1.29
CA TRP A 48 14.84 -4.42 1.72
C TRP A 48 14.38 -4.20 3.17
N VAL A 49 15.26 -3.65 4.01
CA VAL A 49 14.95 -3.31 5.41
C VAL A 49 13.92 -2.19 5.49
N ALA A 50 14.14 -1.10 4.75
CA ALA A 50 13.24 0.04 4.75
C ALA A 50 11.85 -0.33 4.21
N ILE A 51 11.79 -1.11 3.13
CA ILE A 51 10.52 -1.60 2.58
C ILE A 51 9.86 -2.60 3.54
N GLY A 52 10.61 -3.54 4.12
CA GLY A 52 10.06 -4.54 5.03
C GLY A 52 9.46 -3.91 6.30
N ALA A 53 10.16 -2.93 6.88
CA ALA A 53 9.68 -2.14 8.01
C ALA A 53 8.43 -1.34 7.62
N SER A 54 8.44 -0.72 6.45
CA SER A 54 7.34 0.07 5.94
C SER A 54 6.10 -0.78 5.60
N LEU A 55 6.27 -1.98 5.03
CA LEU A 55 5.19 -2.95 4.82
C LEU A 55 4.55 -3.38 6.14
N PHE A 56 5.37 -3.58 7.18
CA PHE A 56 4.88 -3.94 8.51
C PHE A 56 4.09 -2.78 9.13
N VAL A 57 4.64 -1.57 9.10
CA VAL A 57 3.99 -0.39 9.71
C VAL A 57 2.72 0.01 8.97
N SER A 58 2.71 0.04 7.64
CA SER A 58 1.52 0.38 6.84
C SER A 58 0.38 -0.63 6.94
N ASN A 59 0.58 -1.70 7.70
CA ASN A 59 -0.51 -2.58 8.10
C ASN A 59 -0.73 -2.53 9.61
N ILE A 60 0.31 -2.50 10.44
CA ILE A 60 0.18 -2.36 11.90
C ILE A 60 -0.07 -0.89 12.26
N GLY A 61 -1.33 -0.48 12.09
CA GLY A 61 -1.84 0.81 12.53
C GLY A 61 -2.67 0.77 13.80
N SER A 62 -3.47 1.81 13.96
CA SER A 62 -4.36 1.96 15.11
C SER A 62 -5.48 0.92 15.15
N GLU A 63 -5.93 0.45 13.98
CA GLU A 63 -6.90 -0.64 13.87
C GLU A 63 -6.39 -1.94 14.51
N HIS A 64 -5.07 -2.15 14.54
CA HIS A 64 -4.48 -3.31 15.22
C HIS A 64 -4.37 -3.06 16.73
N PHE A 65 -3.84 -1.90 17.14
CA PHE A 65 -3.73 -1.60 18.57
C PHE A 65 -5.08 -1.50 19.28
N ILE A 66 -6.14 -1.07 18.59
CA ILE A 66 -7.46 -0.88 19.19
C ILE A 66 -8.37 -2.05 18.82
N GLY A 67 -8.53 -2.30 17.52
CA GLY A 67 -9.43 -3.34 17.02
C GLY A 67 -8.89 -4.75 17.28
N LEU A 68 -7.66 -5.05 16.83
CA LEU A 68 -7.09 -6.41 16.96
C LEU A 68 -6.86 -6.76 18.44
N ALA A 69 -6.30 -5.84 19.23
CA ALA A 69 -6.16 -6.05 20.67
C ALA A 69 -7.51 -6.16 21.38
N GLY A 70 -8.50 -5.33 21.02
CA GLY A 70 -9.84 -5.41 21.59
C GLY A 70 -10.55 -6.72 21.24
N SER A 71 -10.41 -7.18 20.01
CA SER A 71 -10.92 -8.49 19.60
C SER A 71 -10.15 -9.63 20.28
N GLY A 72 -8.87 -9.45 20.59
CA GLY A 72 -8.10 -10.33 21.47
C GLY A 72 -8.64 -10.35 22.91
N ALA A 73 -9.06 -9.21 23.45
CA ALA A 73 -9.71 -9.13 24.75
C ALA A 73 -11.08 -9.83 24.76
N ALA A 74 -11.86 -9.71 23.69
CA ALA A 74 -13.19 -10.31 23.59
C ALA A 74 -13.14 -11.82 23.28
N SER A 75 -12.31 -12.21 22.30
CA SER A 75 -12.32 -13.53 21.66
C SER A 75 -11.04 -14.35 21.91
N GLY A 76 -9.97 -13.77 22.43
CA GLY A 76 -8.72 -14.48 22.69
C GLY A 76 -7.87 -14.68 21.42
N PHE A 77 -7.32 -15.88 21.22
CA PHE A 77 -6.31 -16.17 20.19
C PHE A 77 -6.84 -16.22 18.75
N ALA A 78 -8.15 -16.32 18.56
CA ALA A 78 -8.79 -16.44 17.24
C ALA A 78 -8.35 -15.36 16.24
N VAL A 79 -8.21 -14.11 16.71
CA VAL A 79 -7.86 -12.98 15.86
C VAL A 79 -6.40 -13.01 15.37
N GLY A 80 -5.53 -13.82 16.01
CA GLY A 80 -4.18 -14.07 15.53
C GLY A 80 -4.12 -14.77 14.17
N ALA A 81 -5.22 -15.38 13.72
CA ALA A 81 -5.29 -16.09 12.45
C ALA A 81 -4.96 -15.18 11.26
N TRP A 82 -5.43 -13.93 11.29
CA TRP A 82 -5.16 -12.95 10.22
C TRP A 82 -3.67 -12.64 10.08
N GLU A 83 -2.95 -12.54 11.20
CA GLU A 83 -1.52 -12.21 11.23
C GLU A 83 -0.65 -13.33 10.64
N PHE A 84 -0.96 -14.57 11.01
CA PHE A 84 -0.25 -15.73 10.46
C PHE A 84 -0.67 -16.04 9.02
N ASN A 85 -1.91 -15.74 8.62
CA ASN A 85 -2.33 -15.81 7.22
C ASN A 85 -1.58 -14.78 6.36
N ALA A 86 -1.47 -13.55 6.85
CA ALA A 86 -0.72 -12.47 6.23
C ALA A 86 0.75 -12.84 5.96
N LEU A 87 1.41 -13.49 6.92
CA LEU A 87 2.78 -13.96 6.79
C LEU A 87 2.98 -14.81 5.52
N LEU A 88 2.07 -15.75 5.24
CA LEU A 88 2.16 -16.63 4.07
C LEU A 88 1.89 -15.85 2.77
N LEU A 89 0.93 -14.94 2.79
CA LEU A 89 0.51 -14.17 1.62
C LEU A 89 1.51 -13.08 1.23
N LEU A 90 2.28 -12.56 2.17
CA LEU A 90 3.45 -11.73 1.88
C LEU A 90 4.47 -12.47 1.01
N GLN A 91 4.64 -13.79 1.22
CA GLN A 91 5.53 -14.57 0.38
C GLN A 91 4.92 -14.88 -0.99
N LEU A 92 3.60 -15.04 -1.05
CA LEU A 92 2.90 -15.10 -2.32
C LEU A 92 3.13 -13.81 -3.13
N LEU A 93 3.05 -12.64 -2.50
CA LEU A 93 3.38 -11.35 -3.11
C LEU A 93 4.82 -11.37 -3.68
N GLY A 94 5.81 -11.69 -2.84
CA GLY A 94 7.23 -11.62 -3.21
C GLY A 94 7.66 -12.58 -4.34
N TRP A 95 7.14 -13.81 -4.35
CA TRP A 95 7.57 -14.84 -5.30
C TRP A 95 6.72 -14.96 -6.56
N VAL A 96 5.44 -14.57 -6.51
CA VAL A 96 4.52 -14.74 -7.63
C VAL A 96 4.18 -13.39 -8.25
N PHE A 97 3.65 -12.46 -7.46
CA PHE A 97 3.04 -11.24 -7.98
C PHE A 97 4.08 -10.18 -8.37
N ILE A 98 5.05 -9.91 -7.50
CA ILE A 98 6.05 -8.85 -7.74
C ILE A 98 6.90 -9.07 -9.00
N PRO A 99 7.42 -10.28 -9.30
CA PRO A 99 8.14 -10.50 -10.55
C PRO A 99 7.33 -10.13 -11.80
N ILE A 100 6.01 -10.36 -11.75
CA ILE A 100 5.10 -10.04 -12.85
C ILE A 100 4.87 -8.53 -12.93
N TYR A 101 4.62 -7.88 -11.79
CA TYR A 101 4.39 -6.43 -11.75
C TYR A 101 5.63 -5.65 -12.23
N ILE A 102 6.82 -6.01 -11.75
CA ILE A 102 8.08 -5.40 -12.20
C ILE A 102 8.28 -5.62 -13.71
N ARG A 103 8.07 -6.85 -14.21
CA ARG A 103 8.18 -7.17 -15.64
C ARG A 103 7.17 -6.40 -16.49
N SER A 104 5.97 -6.18 -15.96
CA SER A 104 4.94 -5.42 -16.64
C SER A 104 5.21 -3.91 -16.66
N GLY A 105 6.14 -3.40 -15.82
CA GLY A 105 6.54 -1.99 -15.82
C GLY A 105 5.44 -1.03 -15.35
N VAL A 106 4.45 -1.53 -14.61
CA VAL A 106 3.29 -0.77 -14.13
C VAL A 106 3.59 -0.04 -12.83
N TYR A 107 2.86 1.06 -12.61
CA TYR A 107 2.93 1.86 -11.39
C TYR A 107 1.73 1.59 -10.48
N THR A 108 0.58 1.23 -11.06
CA THR A 108 -0.65 0.97 -10.32
C THR A 108 -1.28 -0.37 -10.65
N MET A 109 -2.05 -0.90 -9.70
CA MET A 109 -2.77 -2.16 -9.86
C MET A 109 -3.92 -2.07 -10.89
N PRO A 110 -4.68 -0.96 -11.00
CA PRO A 110 -5.58 -0.77 -12.14
C PRO A 110 -4.85 -0.72 -13.50
N GLU A 111 -3.68 -0.10 -13.58
CA GLU A 111 -2.85 -0.09 -14.80
C GLU A 111 -2.40 -1.51 -15.19
N TYR A 112 -2.06 -2.35 -14.21
CA TYR A 112 -1.79 -3.78 -14.45
C TYR A 112 -2.96 -4.49 -15.13
N LEU A 113 -4.19 -4.31 -14.63
CA LEU A 113 -5.39 -4.91 -15.24
C LEU A 113 -5.64 -4.35 -16.64
N SER A 114 -5.46 -3.04 -16.82
CA SER A 114 -5.54 -2.37 -18.13
C SER A 114 -4.57 -2.99 -19.14
N LYS A 115 -3.32 -3.23 -18.73
CA LYS A 115 -2.30 -3.85 -19.58
C LYS A 115 -2.59 -5.33 -19.85
N ARG A 116 -3.12 -6.05 -18.87
CA ARG A 116 -3.43 -7.49 -18.97
C ARG A 116 -4.66 -7.79 -19.83
N PHE A 117 -5.72 -7.01 -19.69
CA PHE A 117 -7.00 -7.27 -20.35
C PHE A 117 -7.27 -6.36 -21.55
N GLY A 118 -6.62 -5.19 -21.60
CA GLY A 118 -6.89 -4.14 -22.57
C GLY A 118 -8.09 -3.30 -22.19
N GLY A 119 -8.10 -2.06 -22.68
CA GLY A 119 -9.21 -1.14 -22.48
C GLY A 119 -9.22 -0.43 -21.12
N HIS A 120 -10.00 0.64 -21.04
CA HIS A 120 -10.06 1.51 -19.87
C HIS A 120 -11.17 1.12 -18.88
N ARG A 121 -12.09 0.23 -19.26
CA ARG A 121 -13.28 -0.11 -18.45
C ARG A 121 -12.88 -0.80 -17.15
N ILE A 122 -12.07 -1.85 -17.24
CA ILE A 122 -11.60 -2.61 -16.07
C ILE A 122 -10.70 -1.75 -15.16
N GLN A 123 -9.90 -0.86 -15.76
CA GLN A 123 -9.04 0.07 -15.04
C GLN A 123 -9.88 1.04 -14.18
N VAL A 124 -10.87 1.71 -14.78
CA VAL A 124 -11.74 2.64 -14.06
C VAL A 124 -12.58 1.92 -13.02
N TYR A 125 -13.12 0.75 -13.34
CA TYR A 125 -13.87 -0.07 -12.39
C TYR A 125 -13.04 -0.38 -11.15
N PHE A 126 -11.82 -0.87 -11.33
CA PHE A 126 -10.96 -1.26 -10.21
C PHE A 126 -10.43 -0.05 -9.43
N ALA A 127 -10.11 1.04 -10.11
CA ALA A 127 -9.73 2.29 -9.47
C ALA A 127 -10.87 2.84 -8.59
N ALA A 128 -12.09 2.90 -9.11
CA ALA A 128 -13.26 3.37 -8.37
C ALA A 128 -13.55 2.47 -7.15
N LEU A 129 -13.54 1.14 -7.33
CA LEU A 129 -13.75 0.18 -6.25
C LEU A 129 -12.70 0.35 -5.13
N SER A 130 -11.43 0.46 -5.50
CA SER A 130 -10.34 0.62 -4.52
C SER A 130 -10.45 1.93 -3.74
N LEU A 131 -10.78 3.04 -4.41
CA LEU A 131 -10.95 4.34 -3.76
C LEU A 131 -12.16 4.34 -2.80
N ILE A 132 -13.26 3.69 -3.19
CA ILE A 132 -14.44 3.50 -2.34
C ILE A 132 -14.08 2.69 -1.09
N LEU A 133 -13.35 1.58 -1.26
CA LEU A 133 -12.87 0.75 -0.14
C LEU A 133 -11.98 1.56 0.79
N TYR A 134 -11.04 2.36 0.26
CA TYR A 134 -10.18 3.18 1.10
C TYR A 134 -10.95 4.18 1.96
N ILE A 135 -12.04 4.77 1.46
CA ILE A 135 -12.89 5.66 2.25
C ILE A 135 -13.55 4.87 3.39
N PHE A 136 -14.25 3.78 3.07
CA PHE A 136 -15.15 3.11 4.03
C PHE A 136 -14.46 2.13 4.98
N THR A 137 -13.39 1.46 4.55
CA THR A 137 -12.77 0.37 5.32
C THR A 137 -11.42 0.73 5.90
N LYS A 138 -10.71 1.72 5.35
CA LYS A 138 -9.38 2.10 5.85
C LYS A 138 -9.38 3.47 6.52
N LEU A 139 -9.67 4.52 5.76
CA LEU A 139 -9.52 5.90 6.22
C LEU A 139 -10.47 6.24 7.37
N SER A 140 -11.76 5.95 7.22
CA SER A 140 -12.76 6.25 8.27
C SER A 140 -12.50 5.45 9.55
N VAL A 141 -12.04 4.21 9.38
CA VAL A 141 -11.70 3.27 10.45
C VAL A 141 -10.49 3.79 11.22
N ASP A 142 -9.38 4.09 10.54
CA ASP A 142 -8.15 4.56 11.17
C ASP A 142 -8.34 5.90 11.89
N LEU A 143 -9.15 6.82 11.33
CA LEU A 143 -9.54 8.06 12.00
C LEU A 143 -10.35 7.80 13.29
N TYR A 144 -11.30 6.86 13.24
CA TYR A 144 -12.13 6.51 14.39
C TYR A 144 -11.31 5.84 15.50
N SER A 145 -10.51 4.81 15.19
CA SER A 145 -9.61 4.19 16.17
C SER A 145 -8.64 5.21 16.73
N GLY A 146 -8.00 6.02 15.89
CA GLY A 146 -7.10 7.07 16.37
C GLY A 146 -7.74 8.05 17.34
N ALA A 147 -8.97 8.45 17.05
CA ALA A 147 -9.71 9.34 17.92
C ALA A 147 -10.10 8.68 19.24
N LEU A 148 -10.50 7.41 19.22
CA LEU A 148 -10.79 6.61 20.42
C LEU A 148 -9.56 6.50 21.32
N PHE A 149 -8.37 6.31 20.74
CA PHE A 149 -7.13 6.29 21.51
C PHE A 149 -6.85 7.62 22.21
N ILE A 150 -6.96 8.74 21.49
CA ILE A 150 -6.74 10.08 22.05
C ILE A 150 -7.80 10.40 23.11
N GLN A 151 -9.05 9.96 22.91
CA GLN A 151 -10.12 10.12 23.89
C GLN A 151 -9.81 9.34 25.18
N GLU A 152 -9.34 8.10 25.10
CA GLU A 152 -8.99 7.31 26.28
C GLU A 152 -7.75 7.83 27.01
N SER A 153 -6.77 8.37 26.27
CA SER A 153 -5.51 8.83 26.84
C SER A 153 -5.55 10.28 27.35
N LEU A 154 -6.17 11.20 26.61
CA LEU A 154 -6.23 12.65 26.93
C LEU A 154 -7.60 13.11 27.41
N GLY A 155 -8.66 12.31 27.26
CA GLY A 155 -10.03 12.70 27.61
C GLY A 155 -10.63 13.73 26.65
N TRP A 156 -10.03 13.91 25.46
CA TRP A 156 -10.50 14.89 24.48
C TRP A 156 -11.72 14.40 23.71
N ASN A 157 -12.48 15.35 23.16
CA ASN A 157 -13.60 15.03 22.29
C ASN A 157 -13.12 14.33 21.02
N LEU A 158 -13.83 13.28 20.61
CA LEU A 158 -13.55 12.47 19.43
C LEU A 158 -13.26 13.32 18.17
N TYR A 159 -14.06 14.35 17.87
CA TYR A 159 -13.86 15.19 16.69
C TYR A 159 -12.63 16.09 16.78
N VAL A 160 -12.29 16.57 17.98
CA VAL A 160 -11.06 17.36 18.20
C VAL A 160 -9.84 16.48 17.95
N SER A 161 -9.87 15.23 18.42
CA SER A 161 -8.84 14.23 18.18
C SER A 161 -8.67 13.92 16.68
N VAL A 162 -9.77 13.73 15.94
CA VAL A 162 -9.76 13.53 14.49
C VAL A 162 -9.10 14.71 13.76
N ILE A 163 -9.51 15.94 14.08
CA ILE A 163 -8.96 17.15 13.43
C ILE A 163 -7.47 17.30 13.72
N LEU A 164 -7.03 17.03 14.95
CA LEU A 164 -5.61 17.07 15.31
C LEU A 164 -4.81 16.05 14.51
N LEU A 165 -5.27 14.80 14.45
CA LEU A 165 -4.61 13.73 13.69
C LEU A 165 -4.45 14.10 12.22
N ILE A 166 -5.55 14.53 11.56
CA ILE A 166 -5.52 14.93 10.15
C ILE A 166 -4.58 16.10 9.92
N SER A 167 -4.60 17.11 10.80
CA SER A 167 -3.75 18.29 10.66
C SER A 167 -2.27 17.94 10.72
N MET A 168 -1.91 17.04 11.64
CA MET A 168 -0.53 16.60 11.79
C MET A 168 -0.07 15.68 10.64
N THR A 169 -0.91 14.72 10.24
CA THR A 169 -0.63 13.87 9.07
C THR A 169 -0.47 14.73 7.82
N ALA A 170 -1.42 15.62 7.53
CA ALA A 170 -1.38 16.48 6.35
C ALA A 170 -0.09 17.31 6.27
N LEU A 171 0.42 17.80 7.41
CA LEU A 171 1.69 18.52 7.46
C LEU A 171 2.88 17.65 6.98
N LEU A 172 2.88 16.37 7.33
CA LEU A 172 3.92 15.40 6.95
C LEU A 172 3.73 14.89 5.50
N THR A 173 2.52 14.48 5.12
CA THR A 173 2.24 13.90 3.79
C THR A 173 2.47 14.91 2.67
N VAL A 174 1.99 16.15 2.86
CA VAL A 174 1.99 17.17 1.81
C VAL A 174 3.41 17.60 1.48
N THR A 175 4.34 17.47 2.42
CA THR A 175 5.72 17.90 2.26
C THR A 175 6.63 16.77 1.73
N GLY A 176 6.40 15.51 2.14
CA GLY A 176 7.37 14.41 2.02
C GLY A 176 7.49 13.60 0.72
N GLY A 177 6.38 13.19 0.10
CA GLY A 177 6.37 12.15 -0.97
C GLY A 177 6.78 10.74 -0.48
N LEU A 178 6.70 9.70 -1.34
CA LEU A 178 6.86 8.29 -0.89
C LEU A 178 8.22 8.01 -0.21
N VAL A 179 9.31 8.68 -0.63
CA VAL A 179 10.64 8.51 -0.01
C VAL A 179 10.61 8.90 1.47
N ALA A 180 10.06 10.08 1.79
CA ALA A 180 10.01 10.56 3.17
C ALA A 180 9.15 9.63 4.02
N VAL A 181 8.01 9.19 3.48
CA VAL A 181 7.10 8.24 4.12
C VAL A 181 7.84 6.95 4.48
N ILE A 182 8.57 6.32 3.55
CA ILE A 182 9.30 5.07 3.84
C ILE A 182 10.36 5.25 4.94
N TYR A 183 11.04 6.40 4.99
CA TYR A 183 12.04 6.66 6.04
C TYR A 183 11.41 6.91 7.40
N THR A 184 10.32 7.68 7.47
CA THR A 184 9.57 7.88 8.72
C THR A 184 8.97 6.57 9.21
N ASP A 185 8.44 5.75 8.30
CA ASP A 185 7.92 4.41 8.60
C ASP A 185 8.99 3.50 9.19
N THR A 186 10.23 3.55 8.67
CA THR A 186 11.32 2.69 9.16
C THR A 186 11.66 3.01 10.62
N LEU A 187 11.75 4.29 10.98
CA LEU A 187 11.94 4.71 12.37
C LEU A 187 10.76 4.26 13.23
N GLN A 188 9.55 4.48 12.73
CA GLN A 188 8.33 4.16 13.44
C GLN A 188 8.19 2.66 13.71
N ALA A 189 8.57 1.80 12.76
CA ALA A 189 8.59 0.35 12.94
C ALA A 189 9.42 -0.04 14.16
N LEU A 190 10.62 0.55 14.28
CA LEU A 190 11.52 0.28 15.39
C LEU A 190 10.91 0.72 16.72
N LEU A 191 10.39 1.95 16.80
CA LEU A 191 9.77 2.48 18.02
C LEU A 191 8.52 1.70 18.41
N MET A 192 7.72 1.29 17.43
CA MET A 192 6.51 0.50 17.63
C MET A 192 6.79 -0.89 18.17
N ILE A 193 7.79 -1.58 17.59
CA ILE A 193 8.20 -2.89 18.08
C ILE A 193 8.75 -2.78 19.51
N ILE A 194 9.63 -1.81 19.79
CA ILE A 194 10.22 -1.61 21.12
C ILE A 194 9.13 -1.28 22.15
N GLY A 195 8.24 -0.33 21.83
CA GLY A 195 7.16 0.08 22.71
C GLY A 195 6.22 -1.09 23.03
N ALA A 196 5.71 -1.77 22.00
CA ALA A 196 4.78 -2.88 22.18
C ALA A 196 5.42 -4.08 22.89
N LEU A 197 6.70 -4.38 22.63
CA LEU A 197 7.45 -5.38 23.39
C LEU A 197 7.60 -4.99 24.87
N THR A 198 7.86 -3.71 25.16
CA THR A 198 8.00 -3.23 26.54
C THR A 198 6.69 -3.37 27.29
N LEU A 199 5.57 -2.96 26.67
CA LEU A 199 4.24 -3.16 27.26
C LEU A 199 3.96 -4.64 27.49
N MET A 200 4.25 -5.50 26.51
CA MET A 200 4.05 -6.94 26.63
C MET A 200 4.84 -7.53 27.80
N VAL A 201 6.12 -7.18 27.95
CA VAL A 201 6.94 -7.66 29.09
C VAL A 201 6.36 -7.22 30.43
N ILE A 202 6.02 -5.94 30.58
CA ILE A 202 5.43 -5.42 31.83
C ILE A 202 4.09 -6.13 32.13
N SER A 203 3.23 -6.28 31.11
CA SER A 203 1.93 -6.94 31.23
C SER A 203 2.04 -8.41 31.62
N MET A 204 3.04 -9.11 31.06
CA MET A 204 3.31 -10.52 31.37
C MET A 204 3.83 -10.71 32.79
N MET A 205 4.65 -9.78 33.29
CA MET A 205 5.13 -9.79 34.67
C MET A 205 3.98 -9.60 35.67
N GLU A 206 3.03 -8.71 35.37
CA GLU A 206 1.87 -8.45 36.22
C GLU A 206 0.95 -9.67 36.35
N VAL A 207 0.76 -10.41 35.25
CA VAL A 207 -0.09 -11.62 35.26
C VAL A 207 0.62 -12.85 35.82
N GLY A 208 1.95 -12.94 35.67
CA GLY A 208 2.75 -14.09 36.12
C GLY A 208 3.15 -15.07 35.01
N GLY A 209 3.19 -14.63 33.75
CA GLY A 209 3.67 -15.41 32.61
C GLY A 209 2.58 -16.00 31.69
N PHE A 210 2.99 -16.61 30.58
CA PHE A 210 2.09 -17.01 29.48
C PHE A 210 1.06 -18.08 29.87
N GLU A 211 1.45 -19.04 30.70
CA GLU A 211 0.53 -20.09 31.15
C GLU A 211 -0.56 -19.50 32.05
N GLU A 212 -0.19 -18.54 32.89
CA GLU A 212 -1.13 -17.85 33.76
C GLU A 212 -2.06 -16.92 32.98
N VAL A 213 -1.60 -16.33 31.87
CA VAL A 213 -2.48 -15.62 30.93
C VAL A 213 -3.58 -16.55 30.42
N LYS A 214 -3.22 -17.74 29.91
CA LYS A 214 -4.22 -18.72 29.43
C LYS A 214 -5.21 -19.11 30.52
N ARG A 215 -4.71 -19.39 31.73
CA ARG A 215 -5.54 -19.82 32.86
C ARG A 215 -6.45 -18.72 33.39
N ARG A 216 -5.90 -17.52 33.68
CA ARG A 216 -6.67 -16.38 34.22
C ARG A 216 -7.60 -15.77 33.19
N TYR A 217 -7.24 -15.79 31.92
CA TYR A 217 -8.14 -15.29 30.86
C TYR A 217 -9.47 -16.04 30.89
N MET A 218 -9.45 -17.37 31.04
CA MET A 218 -10.67 -18.19 31.14
C MET A 218 -11.50 -17.95 32.41
N LEU A 219 -10.94 -17.23 33.39
CA LEU A 219 -11.62 -16.83 34.64
C LEU A 219 -11.96 -15.33 34.66
N ALA A 220 -11.65 -14.59 33.60
CA ALA A 220 -11.76 -13.14 33.54
C ALA A 220 -13.19 -12.69 33.20
N SER A 221 -14.09 -12.95 34.14
CA SER A 221 -15.49 -12.52 34.12
C SER A 221 -15.69 -11.36 35.11
N PRO A 222 -16.40 -10.29 34.73
CA PRO A 222 -16.66 -9.16 35.59
C PRO A 222 -17.56 -9.53 36.77
N ASN A 223 -17.47 -8.77 37.85
CA ASN A 223 -18.34 -8.94 39.01
C ASN A 223 -19.65 -8.16 38.83
N VAL A 224 -20.69 -8.85 38.36
CA VAL A 224 -21.99 -8.26 38.03
C VAL A 224 -22.59 -7.50 39.22
N THR A 225 -22.53 -8.06 40.43
CA THR A 225 -23.12 -7.44 41.63
C THR A 225 -22.46 -6.11 41.98
N SER A 226 -21.13 -6.03 41.92
CA SER A 226 -20.43 -4.76 42.20
C SER A 226 -20.69 -3.72 41.14
N ILE A 227 -20.81 -4.12 39.87
CA ILE A 227 -21.13 -3.21 38.76
C ILE A 227 -22.52 -2.61 38.92
N LEU A 228 -23.54 -3.44 39.20
CA LEU A 228 -24.92 -2.97 39.38
C LEU A 228 -25.00 -1.92 40.50
N LEU A 229 -24.28 -2.12 41.60
CA LEU A 229 -24.22 -1.17 42.73
C LEU A 229 -23.43 0.09 42.39
N THR A 230 -22.28 -0.03 41.71
CA THR A 230 -21.40 1.11 41.40
C THR A 230 -22.03 2.06 40.38
N TYR A 231 -22.72 1.51 39.37
CA TYR A 231 -23.33 2.28 38.28
C TYR A 231 -24.84 2.50 38.46
N ASN A 232 -25.41 2.09 39.59
CA ASN A 232 -26.84 2.24 39.92
C ASN A 232 -27.77 1.71 38.82
N LEU A 233 -27.49 0.49 38.34
CA LEU A 233 -28.21 -0.15 37.24
C LEU A 233 -29.30 -1.07 37.79
N SER A 234 -30.51 -0.98 37.22
CA SER A 234 -31.66 -1.80 37.65
C SER A 234 -31.84 -3.10 36.85
N ASN A 235 -31.22 -3.21 35.68
CA ASN A 235 -31.36 -4.35 34.78
C ASN A 235 -30.35 -5.46 35.12
N THR A 236 -30.84 -6.66 35.44
CA THR A 236 -30.02 -7.84 35.80
C THR A 236 -29.64 -8.69 34.60
N ASN A 237 -30.16 -8.43 33.41
CA ASN A 237 -29.81 -9.20 32.22
C ASN A 237 -28.40 -8.86 31.79
N SER A 238 -27.48 -9.81 31.96
CA SER A 238 -26.08 -9.69 31.60
C SER A 238 -25.77 -10.50 30.34
N CYS A 239 -25.05 -9.90 29.40
CA CYS A 239 -24.74 -10.51 28.10
C CYS A 239 -23.26 -10.84 27.98
N ASN A 240 -22.91 -12.04 27.47
CA ASN A 240 -21.56 -12.40 27.03
C ASN A 240 -20.42 -12.02 28.01
N VAL A 241 -20.70 -12.26 29.29
CA VAL A 241 -19.86 -11.89 30.43
C VAL A 241 -18.61 -12.76 30.48
N ASP A 242 -18.78 -14.04 30.17
CA ASP A 242 -17.72 -15.04 30.26
C ASP A 242 -16.89 -15.11 28.97
N PRO A 243 -15.59 -15.44 29.09
CA PRO A 243 -14.77 -15.80 27.94
C PRO A 243 -15.34 -16.99 27.16
N LYS A 244 -15.20 -16.99 25.83
CA LYS A 244 -15.59 -18.13 24.98
C LYS A 244 -14.81 -19.39 25.37
N LYS A 245 -15.46 -20.56 25.38
CA LYS A 245 -14.83 -21.85 25.74
C LYS A 245 -13.61 -22.19 24.87
N ASP A 246 -13.69 -21.85 23.59
CA ASP A 246 -12.61 -22.06 22.61
C ASP A 246 -11.75 -20.79 22.39
N ALA A 247 -11.70 -19.87 23.35
CA ALA A 247 -10.94 -18.62 23.20
C ALA A 247 -9.43 -18.82 23.06
N LEU A 248 -8.90 -19.95 23.53
CA LEU A 248 -7.48 -20.31 23.39
C LEU A 248 -7.19 -21.07 22.08
N LYS A 249 -8.19 -21.27 21.22
CA LYS A 249 -8.03 -21.87 19.90
C LYS A 249 -8.22 -20.82 18.83
N MET A 250 -7.31 -20.83 17.87
CA MET A 250 -7.29 -19.85 16.81
C MET A 250 -8.33 -20.17 15.72
N LEU A 251 -8.17 -21.31 15.05
CA LEU A 251 -9.19 -21.84 14.16
C LEU A 251 -10.20 -22.68 14.94
N ARG A 252 -11.48 -22.29 14.86
CA ARG A 252 -12.54 -22.89 15.65
C ARG A 252 -13.49 -23.71 14.81
N ASN A 253 -14.49 -24.29 15.47
CA ASN A 253 -15.52 -25.13 14.85
C ASN A 253 -16.18 -24.43 13.65
N PRO A 254 -16.68 -25.19 12.65
CA PRO A 254 -17.30 -24.63 11.44
C PRO A 254 -18.48 -23.68 11.69
N THR A 255 -19.12 -23.77 12.85
CA THR A 255 -20.26 -22.93 13.23
C THR A 255 -19.89 -21.85 14.24
N ASP A 256 -18.60 -21.61 14.47
CA ASP A 256 -18.16 -20.53 15.37
C ASP A 256 -18.52 -19.16 14.79
N GLU A 257 -18.89 -18.25 15.69
CA GLU A 257 -19.36 -16.90 15.34
C GLU A 257 -18.25 -15.93 14.97
N ASP A 258 -16.98 -16.20 15.32
CA ASP A 258 -15.87 -15.28 15.06
C ASP A 258 -14.97 -15.81 13.93
N VAL A 259 -14.48 -17.06 14.08
CA VAL A 259 -13.43 -17.61 13.20
C VAL A 259 -13.70 -19.09 12.88
N PRO A 260 -14.75 -19.37 12.07
CA PRO A 260 -14.99 -20.72 11.58
C PRO A 260 -13.88 -21.15 10.63
N TRP A 261 -13.18 -22.24 10.93
CA TRP A 261 -11.98 -22.63 10.17
C TRP A 261 -12.19 -22.78 8.65
N PRO A 262 -13.29 -23.36 8.14
CA PRO A 262 -13.45 -23.52 6.70
C PRO A 262 -13.73 -22.16 6.04
N GLY A 263 -14.51 -21.30 6.69
CA GLY A 263 -14.74 -19.94 6.24
C GLY A 263 -13.43 -19.14 6.17
N PHE A 264 -12.59 -19.27 7.20
CA PHE A 264 -11.31 -18.57 7.24
C PHE A 264 -10.37 -19.01 6.10
N ILE A 265 -10.20 -20.31 5.89
CA ILE A 265 -9.29 -20.82 4.85
C ILE A 265 -9.84 -20.59 3.44
N LEU A 266 -11.15 -20.77 3.23
CA LEU A 266 -11.74 -20.72 1.88
C LEU A 266 -12.28 -19.34 1.48
N GLY A 267 -12.53 -18.45 2.45
CA GLY A 267 -13.13 -17.12 2.23
C GLY A 267 -12.20 -15.99 2.63
N GLN A 268 -11.78 -15.97 3.90
CA GLN A 268 -10.90 -14.91 4.40
C GLN A 268 -9.52 -14.94 3.70
N THR A 269 -8.97 -16.12 3.41
CA THR A 269 -7.66 -16.20 2.72
C THR A 269 -7.70 -15.56 1.32
N PRO A 270 -8.71 -15.80 0.46
CA PRO A 270 -8.91 -15.00 -0.75
C PRO A 270 -9.00 -13.49 -0.51
N ALA A 271 -9.74 -13.02 0.49
CA ALA A 271 -9.79 -11.59 0.82
C ALA A 271 -8.39 -11.05 1.18
N SER A 272 -7.63 -11.81 1.95
CA SER A 272 -6.23 -11.48 2.28
C SER A 272 -5.31 -11.51 1.06
N VAL A 273 -5.56 -12.34 0.04
CA VAL A 273 -4.81 -12.30 -1.24
C VAL A 273 -4.99 -10.95 -1.90
N TRP A 274 -6.20 -10.38 -1.89
CA TRP A 274 -6.40 -9.02 -2.38
C TRP A 274 -5.56 -8.03 -1.56
N TYR A 275 -5.67 -8.05 -0.22
CA TYR A 275 -4.97 -7.11 0.64
C TYR A 275 -3.44 -7.13 0.42
N TRP A 276 -2.83 -8.31 0.37
CA TRP A 276 -1.38 -8.41 0.28
C TRP A 276 -0.86 -8.34 -1.16
N CYS A 277 -1.63 -8.79 -2.15
CA CYS A 277 -1.13 -8.97 -3.52
C CYS A 277 -1.70 -7.99 -4.55
N ALA A 278 -2.81 -7.31 -4.26
CA ALA A 278 -3.51 -6.44 -5.20
C ALA A 278 -3.85 -5.05 -4.63
N ASP A 279 -3.69 -4.82 -3.32
CA ASP A 279 -3.85 -3.50 -2.72
C ASP A 279 -2.68 -2.58 -3.09
N GLN A 280 -3.00 -1.40 -3.61
CA GLN A 280 -2.01 -0.42 -4.03
C GLN A 280 -1.09 0.01 -2.88
N VAL A 281 -1.60 0.17 -1.65
CA VAL A 281 -0.79 0.58 -0.48
C VAL A 281 0.40 -0.35 -0.27
N ILE A 282 0.15 -1.66 -0.34
CA ILE A 282 1.16 -2.69 -0.09
C ILE A 282 2.07 -2.84 -1.31
N VAL A 283 1.47 -3.03 -2.50
CA VAL A 283 2.25 -3.35 -3.70
C VAL A 283 3.15 -2.19 -4.12
N GLN A 284 2.69 -0.94 -3.99
CA GLN A 284 3.46 0.25 -4.38
C GLN A 284 4.78 0.37 -3.63
N ARG A 285 4.81 -0.02 -2.35
CA ARG A 285 6.03 0.00 -1.51
C ARG A 285 7.05 -1.02 -1.98
N VAL A 286 6.60 -2.22 -2.35
CA VAL A 286 7.51 -3.26 -2.86
C VAL A 286 8.04 -2.93 -4.25
N LEU A 287 7.24 -2.25 -5.09
CA LEU A 287 7.68 -1.74 -6.39
C LEU A 287 8.73 -0.61 -6.29
N ALA A 288 8.89 0.00 -5.12
CA ALA A 288 9.96 0.97 -4.85
C ALA A 288 11.33 0.32 -4.57
N ALA A 289 11.41 -1.02 -4.55
CA ALA A 289 12.66 -1.75 -4.35
C ALA A 289 13.64 -1.50 -5.50
N LYS A 290 14.95 -1.52 -5.17
CA LYS A 290 16.02 -1.37 -6.16
C LYS A 290 16.15 -2.52 -7.16
N ASN A 291 15.79 -3.72 -6.72
CA ASN A 291 15.77 -4.94 -7.54
C ASN A 291 14.86 -5.99 -6.87
N ILE A 292 14.64 -7.10 -7.57
CA ILE A 292 13.77 -8.18 -7.13
C ILE A 292 14.27 -8.87 -5.86
N ALA A 293 15.59 -8.98 -5.66
CA ALA A 293 16.16 -9.55 -4.45
C ALA A 293 15.81 -8.72 -3.21
N HIS A 294 15.83 -7.39 -3.35
CA HIS A 294 15.41 -6.47 -2.30
C HIS A 294 13.90 -6.51 -2.05
N ALA A 295 13.09 -6.66 -3.11
CA ALA A 295 11.66 -6.85 -2.98
C ALA A 295 11.32 -8.14 -2.21
N LYS A 296 11.90 -9.29 -2.60
CA LYS A 296 11.72 -10.57 -1.89
C LYS A 296 12.25 -10.54 -0.46
N GLY A 297 13.42 -9.91 -0.25
CA GLY A 297 13.97 -9.72 1.10
C GLY A 297 13.03 -8.90 1.99
N SER A 298 12.34 -7.91 1.42
CA SER A 298 11.38 -7.09 2.17
C SER A 298 10.13 -7.89 2.58
N THR A 299 9.60 -8.76 1.73
CA THR A 299 8.45 -9.61 2.07
C THR A 299 8.82 -10.69 3.09
N LEU A 300 10.05 -11.23 3.04
CA LEU A 300 10.58 -12.12 4.09
C LEU A 300 10.63 -11.44 5.44
N MET A 301 11.22 -10.24 5.49
CA MET A 301 11.33 -9.46 6.73
C MET A 301 9.95 -9.11 7.28
N ALA A 302 9.06 -8.59 6.44
CA ALA A 302 7.70 -8.25 6.85
C ALA A 302 6.93 -9.49 7.34
N GLY A 303 7.07 -10.62 6.64
CA GLY A 303 6.47 -11.90 7.03
C GLY A 303 7.01 -12.40 8.38
N PHE A 304 8.30 -12.26 8.65
CA PHE A 304 8.87 -12.60 9.96
C PHE A 304 8.34 -11.68 11.06
N LEU A 305 8.30 -10.36 10.82
CA LEU A 305 7.74 -9.38 11.77
C LEU A 305 6.26 -9.63 12.07
N LYS A 306 5.51 -10.22 11.12
CA LYS A 306 4.11 -10.60 11.29
C LYS A 306 3.85 -11.73 12.30
N LEU A 307 4.91 -12.35 12.84
CA LEU A 307 4.77 -13.22 14.01
C LEU A 307 4.54 -12.43 15.31
N LEU A 308 5.00 -11.18 15.37
CA LEU A 308 4.99 -10.38 16.60
C LEU A 308 3.58 -9.97 17.05
N PRO A 309 2.67 -9.46 16.21
CA PRO A 309 1.37 -8.90 16.64
C PRO A 309 0.53 -9.84 17.51
N MET A 310 0.62 -11.15 17.29
CA MET A 310 0.00 -12.13 18.18
C MET A 310 0.46 -11.96 19.64
N PHE A 311 1.75 -11.75 19.86
CA PHE A 311 2.33 -11.62 21.20
C PHE A 311 2.33 -10.17 21.71
N ILE A 312 2.51 -9.17 20.86
CA ILE A 312 2.65 -7.77 21.31
C ILE A 312 1.37 -6.95 21.24
N ILE A 313 0.29 -7.49 20.64
CA ILE A 313 -1.01 -6.82 20.50
C ILE A 313 -2.15 -7.72 21.05
N VAL A 314 -2.31 -8.94 20.54
CA VAL A 314 -3.43 -9.83 20.96
C VAL A 314 -3.30 -10.25 22.42
N VAL A 315 -2.12 -10.74 22.83
CA VAL A 315 -1.89 -11.15 24.23
C VAL A 315 -2.05 -9.98 25.22
N PRO A 316 -1.48 -8.78 24.99
CA PRO A 316 -1.79 -7.61 25.83
C PRO A 316 -3.28 -7.28 25.89
N GLY A 317 -4.02 -7.42 24.78
CA GLY A 317 -5.48 -7.30 24.79
C GLY A 317 -6.14 -8.27 25.77
N MET A 318 -5.75 -9.55 25.73
CA MET A 318 -6.22 -10.58 26.67
C MET A 318 -5.85 -10.26 28.13
N ILE A 319 -4.61 -9.80 28.37
CA ILE A 319 -4.15 -9.38 29.69
C ILE A 319 -4.97 -8.20 30.22
N SER A 320 -5.33 -7.26 29.35
CA SER A 320 -6.19 -6.16 29.74
C SER A 320 -7.53 -6.65 30.27
N ARG A 321 -8.16 -7.65 29.64
CA ARG A 321 -9.39 -8.28 30.17
C ARG A 321 -9.16 -8.95 31.54
N ILE A 322 -8.01 -9.59 31.75
CA ILE A 322 -7.68 -10.20 33.05
C ILE A 322 -7.62 -9.15 34.16
N LEU A 323 -7.01 -8.00 33.89
CA LEU A 323 -6.79 -6.95 34.90
C LEU A 323 -7.99 -6.02 35.08
N PHE A 324 -8.77 -5.81 34.02
CA PHE A 324 -9.85 -4.81 33.95
C PHE A 324 -11.15 -5.41 33.40
N ALA A 325 -11.52 -6.61 33.85
CA ALA A 325 -12.72 -7.33 33.38
C ALA A 325 -13.99 -6.48 33.48
N ASP A 326 -14.17 -5.77 34.60
CA ASP A 326 -15.34 -4.93 34.86
C ASP A 326 -15.51 -3.80 33.83
N ASP A 327 -14.42 -3.25 33.29
CA ASP A 327 -14.49 -2.19 32.29
C ASP A 327 -14.65 -2.75 30.87
N ILE A 328 -13.98 -3.87 30.58
CA ILE A 328 -13.82 -4.38 29.22
C ILE A 328 -14.98 -5.30 28.81
N ALA A 329 -15.41 -6.18 29.71
CA ALA A 329 -16.53 -7.09 29.52
C ALA A 329 -17.79 -6.47 30.14
N CYS A 330 -18.28 -5.38 29.57
CA CYS A 330 -19.45 -4.70 30.09
C CYS A 330 -20.70 -5.60 30.05
N ILE A 331 -21.54 -5.51 31.09
CA ILE A 331 -22.65 -6.44 31.31
C ILE A 331 -23.91 -6.16 30.46
N ASN A 332 -24.20 -4.91 30.13
CA ASN A 332 -25.39 -4.49 29.39
C ASN A 332 -25.13 -3.16 28.63
N PRO A 333 -25.96 -2.78 27.64
CA PRO A 333 -25.71 -1.60 26.79
C PRO A 333 -25.56 -0.29 27.57
N GLU A 334 -26.33 -0.11 28.64
CA GLU A 334 -26.28 1.08 29.49
C GLU A 334 -24.96 1.19 30.26
N HIS A 335 -24.47 0.08 30.81
CA HIS A 335 -23.16 0.02 31.43
C HIS A 335 -22.04 0.30 30.42
N CYS A 336 -22.11 -0.31 29.23
CA CYS A 336 -21.11 -0.08 28.19
C CYS A 336 -21.04 1.42 27.78
N MET A 337 -22.19 2.09 27.69
CA MET A 337 -22.26 3.53 27.41
C MET A 337 -21.57 4.39 28.47
N GLN A 338 -21.74 4.05 29.75
CA GLN A 338 -21.15 4.81 30.85
C GLN A 338 -19.63 4.59 30.96
N VAL A 339 -19.13 3.40 30.60
CA VAL A 339 -17.71 3.06 30.66
C VAL A 339 -16.94 3.62 29.46
N CYS A 340 -17.40 3.31 28.24
CA CYS A 340 -16.63 3.56 27.01
C CYS A 340 -17.40 4.34 25.93
N GLY A 341 -18.65 4.75 26.19
CA GLY A 341 -19.44 5.52 25.22
C GLY A 341 -19.92 4.71 24.00
N SER A 342 -19.96 3.38 24.12
CA SER A 342 -20.45 2.45 23.08
C SER A 342 -21.48 1.51 23.68
N ARG A 343 -22.63 1.33 23.03
CA ARG A 343 -23.67 0.36 23.46
C ARG A 343 -23.32 -1.09 23.13
N ALA A 344 -22.48 -1.29 22.11
CA ALA A 344 -22.22 -2.62 21.57
C ALA A 344 -21.13 -3.38 22.33
N GLY A 345 -20.21 -2.66 23.00
CA GLY A 345 -19.14 -3.29 23.77
C GLY A 345 -17.93 -2.37 23.96
N CYS A 346 -17.13 -2.68 24.99
CA CYS A 346 -15.95 -1.90 25.40
C CYS A 346 -14.62 -2.61 25.10
N SER A 347 -14.60 -3.65 24.28
CA SER A 347 -13.37 -4.40 24.01
C SER A 347 -12.28 -3.54 23.35
N ASN A 348 -12.66 -2.60 22.49
CA ASN A 348 -11.73 -1.71 21.77
C ASN A 348 -10.86 -0.83 22.70
N ILE A 349 -11.31 -0.54 23.93
CA ILE A 349 -10.50 0.25 24.89
C ILE A 349 -9.46 -0.59 25.65
N ALA A 350 -9.38 -1.90 25.40
CA ALA A 350 -8.50 -2.82 26.14
C ALA A 350 -7.02 -2.40 26.11
N TYR A 351 -6.44 -2.18 24.93
CA TYR A 351 -5.02 -1.83 24.82
C TYR A 351 -4.72 -0.43 25.39
N PRO A 352 -5.49 0.64 25.05
CA PRO A 352 -5.29 1.94 25.68
C PRO A 352 -5.43 1.91 27.21
N ARG A 353 -6.41 1.16 27.75
CA ARG A 353 -6.62 1.01 29.19
C ARG A 353 -5.39 0.41 29.87
N LEU A 354 -4.80 -0.62 29.27
CA LEU A 354 -3.60 -1.28 29.78
C LEU A 354 -2.40 -0.32 29.79
N VAL A 355 -2.18 0.41 28.69
CA VAL A 355 -1.11 1.42 28.59
C VAL A 355 -1.25 2.48 29.67
N MET A 356 -2.46 3.03 29.84
CA MET A 356 -2.69 4.14 30.76
C MET A 356 -2.64 3.76 32.25
N LYS A 357 -2.86 2.48 32.58
CA LYS A 357 -2.92 1.98 33.96
C LYS A 357 -1.64 1.30 34.43
N LEU A 358 -0.93 0.62 33.54
CA LEU A 358 0.20 -0.24 33.92
C LEU A 358 1.56 0.41 33.61
N VAL A 359 1.63 1.25 32.57
CA VAL A 359 2.92 1.79 32.11
C VAL A 359 3.33 3.00 32.97
N PRO A 360 4.59 3.03 33.47
CA PRO A 360 5.07 4.15 34.27
C PRO A 360 5.21 5.43 33.45
N VAL A 361 5.27 6.55 34.18
CA VAL A 361 5.48 7.89 33.62
C VAL A 361 6.74 7.91 32.74
N GLY A 362 6.65 8.64 31.64
CA GLY A 362 7.67 8.75 30.61
C GLY A 362 7.54 7.65 29.56
N LEU A 363 7.52 6.38 29.98
CA LEU A 363 7.29 5.26 29.06
C LEU A 363 5.86 5.28 28.51
N ARG A 364 4.89 5.75 29.31
CA ARG A 364 3.52 5.99 28.87
C ARG A 364 3.46 7.01 27.74
N GLY A 365 4.15 8.14 27.88
CA GLY A 365 4.31 9.14 26.81
C GLY A 365 4.97 8.57 25.56
N LEU A 366 5.99 7.72 25.70
CA LEU A 366 6.61 7.03 24.56
C LEU A 366 5.62 6.12 23.84
N MET A 367 4.82 5.34 24.57
CA MET A 367 3.78 4.48 24.00
C MET A 367 2.72 5.29 23.25
N MET A 368 2.32 6.44 23.80
CA MET A 368 1.39 7.33 23.11
C MET A 368 1.97 7.91 21.83
N ALA A 369 3.23 8.35 21.88
CA ALA A 369 3.92 8.84 20.71
C ALA A 369 3.97 7.78 19.60
N VAL A 370 4.29 6.54 19.96
CA VAL A 370 4.31 5.37 19.07
C VAL A 370 2.93 5.07 18.46
N MET A 371 1.85 5.16 19.23
CA MET A 371 0.52 4.88 18.69
C MET A 371 0.03 6.02 17.79
N ILE A 372 0.36 7.27 18.12
CA ILE A 372 0.06 8.41 17.23
C ILE A 372 0.92 8.36 15.97
N ALA A 373 2.15 7.86 16.06
CA ALA A 373 2.97 7.53 14.91
C ALA A 373 2.27 6.53 13.99
N ALA A 374 1.83 5.40 14.56
CA ALA A 374 1.11 4.32 13.87
C ALA A 374 -0.01 4.90 13.00
N LEU A 375 -0.82 5.76 13.59
CA LEU A 375 -1.88 6.51 12.90
C LEU A 375 -1.38 7.36 11.73
N MET A 376 -0.31 8.13 11.93
CA MET A 376 0.18 9.02 10.87
C MET A 376 0.70 8.25 9.66
N SER A 377 1.46 7.17 9.89
CA SER A 377 2.00 6.37 8.79
C SER A 377 0.91 5.68 7.96
N ASP A 378 -0.13 5.17 8.60
CA ASP A 378 -1.25 4.52 7.90
C ASP A 378 -2.03 5.52 7.05
N LEU A 379 -2.39 6.67 7.62
CA LEU A 379 -3.02 7.75 6.88
C LEU A 379 -2.15 8.24 5.71
N ASP A 380 -0.85 8.44 5.95
CA ASP A 380 0.12 8.84 4.90
C ASP A 380 0.14 7.83 3.74
N SER A 381 0.12 6.54 4.07
CA SER A 381 0.12 5.43 3.11
C SER A 381 -1.14 5.42 2.25
N ILE A 382 -2.31 5.58 2.89
CA ILE A 382 -3.61 5.62 2.22
C ILE A 382 -3.68 6.86 1.32
N PHE A 383 -3.28 8.03 1.81
CA PHE A 383 -3.30 9.28 1.05
C PHE A 383 -2.42 9.21 -0.20
N ASN A 384 -1.19 8.70 -0.06
CA ASN A 384 -0.29 8.56 -1.20
C ASN A 384 -0.86 7.59 -2.25
N SER A 385 -1.39 6.44 -1.80
CA SER A 385 -1.92 5.42 -2.71
C SER A 385 -3.21 5.87 -3.40
N ALA A 386 -4.13 6.50 -2.68
CA ALA A 386 -5.36 7.05 -3.22
C ALA A 386 -5.10 8.17 -4.22
N SER A 387 -4.19 9.09 -3.88
CA SER A 387 -3.71 10.14 -4.80
C SER A 387 -3.10 9.53 -6.06
N THR A 388 -2.30 8.46 -5.93
CA THR A 388 -1.70 7.75 -7.07
C THR A 388 -2.79 7.16 -7.99
N ILE A 389 -3.72 6.38 -7.43
CA ILE A 389 -4.82 5.74 -8.19
C ILE A 389 -5.67 6.80 -8.89
N PHE A 390 -6.16 7.80 -8.16
CA PHE A 390 -7.04 8.80 -8.75
C PHE A 390 -6.33 9.59 -9.86
N THR A 391 -5.09 10.00 -9.62
CA THR A 391 -4.38 10.83 -10.59
C THR A 391 -3.94 10.06 -11.83
N LEU A 392 -3.40 8.85 -11.68
CA LEU A 392 -2.89 8.06 -12.80
C LEU A 392 -3.96 7.26 -13.54
N ASP A 393 -4.95 6.72 -12.83
CA ASP A 393 -5.94 5.80 -13.40
C ASP A 393 -7.29 6.45 -13.71
N VAL A 394 -7.59 7.61 -13.13
CA VAL A 394 -8.85 8.33 -13.39
C VAL A 394 -8.58 9.66 -14.09
N TYR A 395 -7.79 10.54 -13.47
CA TYR A 395 -7.60 11.90 -13.97
C TYR A 395 -6.89 11.96 -15.32
N LYS A 396 -5.85 11.15 -15.55
CA LYS A 396 -5.16 11.08 -16.86
C LYS A 396 -6.05 10.58 -18.01
N LEU A 397 -7.11 9.83 -17.70
CA LEU A 397 -8.08 9.41 -18.73
C LEU A 397 -8.95 10.58 -19.18
N ILE A 398 -9.30 11.47 -18.25
CA ILE A 398 -10.06 12.69 -18.51
C ILE A 398 -9.14 13.75 -19.16
N ARG A 399 -7.93 13.92 -18.63
CA ARG A 399 -6.93 14.90 -19.07
C ARG A 399 -5.65 14.22 -19.58
N LYS A 400 -5.63 13.94 -20.88
CA LYS A 400 -4.54 13.21 -21.56
C LYS A 400 -3.17 13.91 -21.50
N THR A 401 -3.14 15.24 -21.45
CA THR A 401 -1.92 16.06 -21.43
C THR A 401 -1.77 16.82 -20.11
N ALA A 402 -1.84 16.12 -18.99
CA ALA A 402 -1.61 16.70 -17.67
C ALA A 402 -0.11 16.86 -17.38
N SER A 403 0.29 18.01 -16.84
CA SER A 403 1.66 18.21 -16.34
C SER A 403 1.88 17.48 -15.01
N SER A 404 3.13 17.14 -14.66
CA SER A 404 3.44 16.54 -13.35
C SER A 404 2.97 17.42 -12.19
N ARG A 405 3.04 18.75 -12.36
CA ARG A 405 2.56 19.75 -11.39
C ARG A 405 1.06 19.64 -11.15
N GLU A 406 0.30 19.61 -12.23
CA GLU A 406 -1.15 19.46 -12.19
C GLU A 406 -1.56 18.16 -11.49
N LEU A 407 -0.89 17.06 -11.84
CA LEU A 407 -1.14 15.74 -11.26
C LEU A 407 -0.97 15.73 -9.73
N MET A 408 0.11 16.34 -9.23
CA MET A 408 0.36 16.43 -7.79
C MET A 408 -0.67 17.30 -7.05
N ILE A 409 -1.11 18.41 -7.65
CA ILE A 409 -2.13 19.29 -7.04
C ILE A 409 -3.47 18.58 -6.98
N VAL A 410 -3.90 17.97 -8.08
CA VAL A 410 -5.16 17.23 -8.18
C VAL A 410 -5.19 16.09 -7.18
N GLY A 411 -4.09 15.35 -7.03
CA GLY A 411 -3.96 14.29 -6.03
C GLY A 411 -4.19 14.77 -4.61
N ARG A 412 -3.62 15.93 -4.23
CA ARG A 412 -3.81 16.52 -2.90
C ARG A 412 -5.24 16.99 -2.65
N ILE A 413 -5.87 17.62 -3.64
CA ILE A 413 -7.28 18.04 -3.56
C ILE A 413 -8.19 16.83 -3.38
N PHE A 414 -7.92 15.75 -4.11
CA PHE A 414 -8.68 14.52 -4.01
C PHE A 414 -8.53 13.84 -2.63
N VAL A 415 -7.33 13.84 -2.06
CA VAL A 415 -7.11 13.38 -0.68
C VAL A 415 -7.93 14.19 0.32
N ALA A 416 -7.92 15.53 0.21
CA ALA A 416 -8.74 16.37 1.08
C ALA A 416 -10.24 16.05 0.97
N PHE A 417 -10.72 15.80 -0.26
CA PHE A 417 -12.09 15.36 -0.50
C PHE A 417 -12.41 14.00 0.15
N MET A 418 -11.53 13.00 0.02
CA MET A 418 -11.71 11.71 0.69
C MET A 418 -11.77 11.84 2.21
N VAL A 419 -10.91 12.68 2.79
CA VAL A 419 -10.89 12.93 4.25
C VAL A 419 -12.23 13.48 4.73
N VAL A 420 -12.81 14.45 4.00
CA VAL A 420 -14.13 15.02 4.37
C VAL A 420 -15.21 13.95 4.38
N ILE A 421 -15.24 13.07 3.36
CA ILE A 421 -16.21 11.96 3.30
C ILE A 421 -15.97 10.98 4.44
N SER A 422 -14.72 10.64 4.73
CA SER A 422 -14.39 9.71 5.81
C SER A 422 -14.78 10.23 7.18
N ILE A 423 -14.59 11.53 7.46
CA ILE A 423 -15.08 12.15 8.70
C ILE A 423 -16.60 12.04 8.78
N ALA A 424 -17.32 12.30 7.68
CA ALA A 424 -18.77 12.17 7.62
C ALA A 424 -19.25 10.72 7.85
N TRP A 425 -18.39 9.72 7.60
CA TRP A 425 -18.69 8.30 7.79
C TRP A 425 -18.38 7.79 9.20
N VAL A 426 -17.56 8.49 9.99
CA VAL A 426 -17.20 8.07 11.37
C VAL A 426 -18.40 7.75 12.25
N PRO A 427 -19.49 8.55 12.29
CA PRO A 427 -20.67 8.23 13.12
C PRO A 427 -21.29 6.87 12.79
N ILE A 428 -21.27 6.48 11.51
CA ILE A 428 -21.80 5.18 11.08
C ILE A 428 -20.94 4.05 11.63
N ILE A 429 -19.61 4.21 11.66
CA ILE A 429 -18.72 3.21 12.27
C ILE A 429 -18.98 3.08 13.78
N VAL A 430 -19.19 4.20 14.48
CA VAL A 430 -19.49 4.20 15.91
C VAL A 430 -20.70 3.31 16.22
N GLU A 431 -21.76 3.43 15.43
CA GLU A 431 -22.98 2.64 15.57
C GLU A 431 -22.84 1.19 15.08
N MET A 432 -22.06 0.94 14.02
CA MET A 432 -22.08 -0.33 13.29
C MET A 432 -21.02 -1.35 13.74
N GLN A 433 -19.95 -0.94 14.43
CA GLN A 433 -18.79 -1.79 14.73
C GLN A 433 -19.07 -3.00 15.66
N GLY A 434 -20.26 -3.11 16.25
CA GLY A 434 -20.65 -4.29 17.04
C GLY A 434 -19.78 -4.61 18.27
N GLY A 435 -19.03 -3.64 18.79
CA GLY A 435 -18.16 -3.82 19.96
C GLY A 435 -16.79 -4.44 19.68
N GLN A 436 -16.58 -5.02 18.50
CA GLN A 436 -15.30 -5.56 18.02
C GLN A 436 -14.95 -4.97 16.64
N MET A 437 -14.28 -3.82 16.66
CA MET A 437 -14.03 -3.03 15.45
C MET A 437 -13.24 -3.80 14.39
N TYR A 438 -12.30 -4.67 14.79
CA TYR A 438 -11.51 -5.45 13.83
C TYR A 438 -12.38 -6.40 12.99
N LEU A 439 -13.28 -7.15 13.62
CA LEU A 439 -14.16 -8.07 12.90
C LEU A 439 -15.11 -7.34 11.97
N TYR A 440 -15.60 -6.16 12.36
CA TYR A 440 -16.40 -5.30 11.49
C TYR A 440 -15.64 -4.89 10.21
N ILE A 441 -14.37 -4.50 10.32
CA ILE A 441 -13.55 -4.14 9.16
C ILE A 441 -13.40 -5.35 8.23
N GLN A 442 -13.11 -6.51 8.81
CA GLN A 442 -12.95 -7.76 8.05
C GLN A 442 -14.24 -8.16 7.35
N GLU A 443 -15.39 -8.05 8.01
CA GLU A 443 -16.70 -8.34 7.42
C GLU A 443 -16.98 -7.47 6.18
N VAL A 444 -16.78 -6.15 6.28
CA VAL A 444 -17.00 -5.24 5.14
C VAL A 444 -16.02 -5.53 4.01
N ALA A 445 -14.76 -5.83 4.32
CA ALA A 445 -13.75 -6.20 3.33
C ALA A 445 -14.09 -7.52 2.63
N ASP A 446 -14.57 -8.52 3.36
CA ASP A 446 -14.94 -9.85 2.86
C ASP A 446 -16.14 -9.81 1.90
N TYR A 447 -17.00 -8.80 1.98
CA TYR A 447 -18.08 -8.63 1.01
C TYR A 447 -17.63 -8.04 -0.33
N LEU A 448 -16.50 -7.34 -0.40
CA LEU A 448 -16.12 -6.57 -1.58
C LEU A 448 -14.81 -7.01 -2.24
N THR A 449 -13.90 -7.61 -1.47
CA THR A 449 -12.53 -7.90 -1.92
C THR A 449 -12.31 -9.30 -2.52
N PRO A 450 -13.02 -10.39 -2.11
CA PRO A 450 -12.82 -11.71 -2.72
C PRO A 450 -13.07 -11.76 -4.24
N PRO A 451 -14.08 -11.07 -4.81
CA PRO A 451 -14.22 -10.96 -6.26
C PRO A 451 -12.97 -10.44 -6.96
N VAL A 452 -12.31 -9.44 -6.37
CA VAL A 452 -11.08 -8.87 -6.91
C VAL A 452 -9.93 -9.88 -6.84
N ALA A 453 -9.79 -10.60 -5.72
CA ALA A 453 -8.77 -11.63 -5.58
C ALA A 453 -8.91 -12.70 -6.67
N ALA A 454 -10.14 -13.13 -6.99
CA ALA A 454 -10.41 -14.06 -8.09
C ALA A 454 -9.92 -13.51 -9.44
N LEU A 455 -10.21 -12.23 -9.73
CA LEU A 455 -9.77 -11.59 -10.97
C LEU A 455 -8.24 -11.52 -11.09
N PHE A 456 -7.53 -11.15 -10.02
CA PHE A 456 -6.06 -11.07 -10.04
C PHE A 456 -5.40 -12.44 -10.16
N LEU A 457 -5.91 -13.46 -9.48
CA LEU A 457 -5.41 -14.83 -9.62
C LEU A 457 -5.63 -15.34 -11.05
N LEU A 458 -6.81 -15.12 -11.64
CA LEU A 458 -7.09 -15.49 -13.03
C LEU A 458 -6.25 -14.67 -14.02
N ALA A 459 -6.03 -13.37 -13.75
CA ALA A 459 -5.18 -12.50 -14.57
C ALA A 459 -3.75 -13.04 -14.68
N ILE A 460 -3.18 -13.49 -13.56
CA ILE A 460 -1.79 -13.94 -13.46
C ILE A 460 -1.60 -15.37 -13.97
N PHE A 461 -2.44 -16.30 -13.53
CA PHE A 461 -2.24 -17.72 -13.75
C PHE A 461 -2.91 -18.25 -15.01
N TRP A 462 -3.98 -17.62 -15.50
CA TRP A 462 -4.76 -18.14 -16.62
C TRP A 462 -4.66 -17.26 -17.88
N LYS A 463 -3.97 -17.78 -18.89
CA LYS A 463 -3.72 -17.08 -20.17
C LYS A 463 -5.00 -16.76 -20.95
N ARG A 464 -6.06 -17.56 -20.80
CA ARG A 464 -7.29 -17.44 -21.59
C ARG A 464 -8.26 -16.36 -21.06
N CYS A 465 -8.05 -15.86 -19.84
CA CYS A 465 -8.84 -14.80 -19.24
C CYS A 465 -8.77 -13.51 -20.09
N ASN A 466 -9.94 -12.94 -20.43
CA ASN A 466 -10.07 -11.73 -21.25
C ASN A 466 -10.84 -10.61 -20.52
N GLU A 467 -10.92 -9.43 -21.13
CA GLU A 467 -11.57 -8.25 -20.53
C GLU A 467 -13.04 -8.46 -20.22
N GLN A 468 -13.80 -9.05 -21.14
CA GLN A 468 -15.24 -9.23 -20.96
C GLN A 468 -15.53 -10.16 -19.79
N GLY A 469 -14.82 -11.28 -19.69
CA GLY A 469 -14.93 -12.18 -18.55
C GLY A 469 -14.57 -11.50 -17.24
N ALA A 470 -13.45 -10.78 -17.20
CA ALA A 470 -13.02 -10.08 -15.99
C ALA A 470 -14.00 -8.98 -15.57
N PHE A 471 -14.54 -8.21 -16.52
CA PHE A 471 -15.48 -7.14 -16.25
C PHE A 471 -16.83 -7.66 -15.74
N TYR A 472 -17.45 -8.61 -16.45
CA TYR A 472 -18.76 -9.14 -16.04
C TYR A 472 -18.68 -10.01 -14.79
N GLY A 473 -17.61 -10.80 -14.64
CA GLY A 473 -17.34 -11.53 -13.40
C GLY A 473 -17.16 -10.57 -12.22
N GLY A 474 -16.31 -9.55 -12.38
CA GLY A 474 -16.10 -8.52 -11.38
C GLY A 474 -17.39 -7.78 -11.00
N MET A 475 -18.19 -7.37 -11.98
CA MET A 475 -19.45 -6.68 -11.76
C MET A 475 -20.46 -7.57 -11.02
N ALA A 476 -20.58 -8.85 -11.40
CA ALA A 476 -21.45 -9.79 -10.71
C ALA A 476 -21.03 -9.96 -9.24
N GLY A 477 -19.72 -10.15 -8.99
CA GLY A 477 -19.18 -10.22 -7.64
C GLY A 477 -19.43 -8.95 -6.82
N PHE A 478 -19.21 -7.78 -7.42
CA PHE A 478 -19.48 -6.49 -6.77
C PHE A 478 -20.96 -6.32 -6.43
N VAL A 479 -21.87 -6.64 -7.34
CA VAL A 479 -23.31 -6.53 -7.09
C VAL A 479 -23.74 -7.48 -5.97
N LEU A 480 -23.31 -8.74 -6.00
CA LEU A 480 -23.63 -9.71 -4.94
C LEU A 480 -23.07 -9.26 -3.58
N GLY A 481 -21.83 -8.77 -3.57
CA GLY A 481 -21.17 -8.21 -2.40
C GLY A 481 -21.89 -6.98 -1.83
N ALA A 482 -22.21 -6.01 -2.70
CA ALA A 482 -22.92 -4.79 -2.33
C ALA A 482 -24.33 -5.09 -1.82
N VAL A 483 -25.04 -6.06 -2.40
CA VAL A 483 -26.33 -6.53 -1.89
C VAL A 483 -26.17 -7.12 -0.49
N ARG A 484 -25.20 -8.01 -0.25
CA ARG A 484 -24.96 -8.57 1.08
C ARG A 484 -24.60 -7.50 2.10
N LEU A 485 -23.76 -6.54 1.72
CA LEU A 485 -23.38 -5.41 2.57
C LEU A 485 -24.59 -4.53 2.90
N THR A 486 -25.43 -4.22 1.91
CA THR A 486 -26.66 -3.44 2.12
C THR A 486 -27.62 -4.16 3.05
N LEU A 487 -27.77 -5.47 2.90
CA LEU A 487 -28.58 -6.29 3.81
C LEU A 487 -28.00 -6.33 5.22
N ALA A 488 -26.66 -6.38 5.37
CA ALA A 488 -26.01 -6.30 6.68
C ALA A 488 -26.30 -4.97 7.39
N PHE A 489 -26.30 -3.86 6.64
CA PHE A 489 -26.65 -2.54 7.18
C PHE A 489 -28.13 -2.38 7.49
N ALA A 490 -29.00 -2.98 6.69
CA ALA A 490 -30.45 -2.93 6.88
C ALA A 490 -30.91 -3.80 8.07
N TYR A 491 -30.36 -5.01 8.20
CA TYR A 491 -30.67 -5.97 9.25
C TYR A 491 -29.55 -5.98 10.30
N ARG A 492 -29.51 -4.92 11.10
CA ARG A 492 -28.51 -4.74 12.17
C ARG A 492 -28.65 -5.81 13.24
N ALA A 493 -27.51 -6.26 13.78
CA ALA A 493 -27.52 -7.08 14.98
C ALA A 493 -28.23 -6.31 16.10
N PRO A 494 -29.22 -6.90 16.78
CA PRO A 494 -29.89 -6.24 17.89
C PRO A 494 -28.93 -6.04 19.06
N GLU A 495 -29.31 -5.18 19.98
CA GLU A 495 -28.67 -5.12 21.30
C GLU A 495 -28.84 -6.46 22.02
N CYS A 496 -27.90 -6.81 22.88
CA CYS A 496 -27.82 -8.16 23.45
C CYS A 496 -29.01 -8.54 24.36
N ASP A 497 -29.78 -7.57 24.82
CA ASP A 497 -30.99 -7.71 25.63
C ASP A 497 -32.27 -7.83 24.78
N GLN A 498 -32.15 -7.77 23.46
CA GLN A 498 -33.26 -7.83 22.51
C GLN A 498 -33.23 -9.12 21.67
N PRO A 499 -34.40 -9.67 21.28
CA PRO A 499 -34.47 -10.84 20.42
C PRO A 499 -33.96 -10.53 19.00
N ASP A 500 -33.21 -11.48 18.42
CA ASP A 500 -32.69 -11.38 17.06
C ASP A 500 -33.72 -11.75 16.01
N ASN A 501 -34.31 -10.71 15.41
CA ASN A 501 -35.32 -10.80 14.35
C ASN A 501 -34.73 -10.73 12.93
N ARG A 502 -33.39 -10.81 12.78
CA ARG A 502 -32.77 -10.78 11.45
C ARG A 502 -33.16 -12.03 10.65
N PRO A 503 -33.24 -11.94 9.31
CA PRO A 503 -33.45 -13.10 8.47
C PRO A 503 -32.37 -14.17 8.71
N GLU A 504 -32.74 -15.45 8.67
CA GLU A 504 -31.84 -16.60 8.89
C GLU A 504 -30.57 -16.53 8.03
N PHE A 505 -30.71 -16.13 6.76
CA PHE A 505 -29.56 -15.95 5.85
C PHE A 505 -28.52 -14.92 6.33
N ILE A 506 -28.94 -13.88 7.07
CA ILE A 506 -28.03 -12.84 7.61
C ILE A 506 -27.48 -13.26 8.97
N LYS A 507 -28.29 -13.97 9.76
CA LYS A 507 -27.96 -14.40 11.12
C LYS A 507 -27.04 -15.61 11.14
N ASP A 508 -27.36 -16.65 10.37
CA ASP A 508 -26.73 -17.98 10.50
C ASP A 508 -25.56 -18.17 9.53
N ILE A 509 -25.50 -17.41 8.42
CA ILE A 509 -24.41 -17.51 7.46
C ILE A 509 -23.33 -16.48 7.77
N HIS A 510 -22.22 -16.98 8.32
CA HIS A 510 -21.03 -16.20 8.62
C HIS A 510 -20.44 -15.52 7.37
N TYR A 511 -19.96 -14.28 7.51
CA TYR A 511 -19.46 -13.46 6.39
C TYR A 511 -18.33 -14.12 5.60
N MET A 512 -17.45 -14.87 6.25
CA MET A 512 -16.39 -15.63 5.59
C MET A 512 -16.91 -16.71 4.61
N TYR A 513 -18.06 -17.32 4.88
CA TYR A 513 -18.68 -18.25 3.93
C TYR A 513 -19.26 -17.52 2.72
N VAL A 514 -19.80 -16.31 2.94
CA VAL A 514 -20.21 -15.43 1.84
C VAL A 514 -18.99 -15.04 1.01
N ALA A 515 -17.87 -14.68 1.63
CA ALA A 515 -16.61 -14.38 0.95
C ALA A 515 -16.14 -15.55 0.06
N THR A 516 -16.24 -16.78 0.57
CA THR A 516 -15.95 -18.00 -0.18
C THR A 516 -16.85 -18.09 -1.43
N ALA A 517 -18.16 -17.92 -1.26
CA ALA A 517 -19.10 -17.96 -2.37
C ALA A 517 -18.83 -16.85 -3.41
N LEU A 518 -18.57 -15.63 -2.96
CA LEU A 518 -18.26 -14.48 -3.82
C LEU A 518 -17.00 -14.73 -4.65
N PHE A 519 -15.94 -15.28 -4.05
CA PHE A 519 -14.71 -15.65 -4.75
C PHE A 519 -14.98 -16.66 -5.87
N TRP A 520 -15.62 -17.79 -5.55
CA TRP A 520 -15.84 -18.87 -6.50
C TRP A 520 -16.85 -18.53 -7.59
N VAL A 521 -17.96 -17.85 -7.25
CA VAL A 521 -18.97 -17.41 -8.22
C VAL A 521 -18.35 -16.40 -9.19
N THR A 522 -17.60 -15.42 -8.69
CA THR A 522 -16.88 -14.45 -9.54
C THR A 522 -15.91 -15.16 -10.48
N GLY A 523 -15.12 -16.10 -9.95
CA GLY A 523 -14.18 -16.89 -10.74
C GLY A 523 -14.88 -17.71 -11.82
N LEU A 524 -15.98 -18.37 -11.48
CA LEU A 524 -16.77 -19.19 -12.40
C LEU A 524 -17.36 -18.35 -13.54
N ILE A 525 -18.00 -17.23 -13.22
CA ILE A 525 -18.55 -16.31 -14.22
C ILE A 525 -17.44 -15.78 -15.13
N THR A 526 -16.30 -15.38 -14.55
CA THR A 526 -15.13 -14.91 -15.30
C THR A 526 -14.64 -15.98 -16.28
N VAL A 527 -14.56 -17.24 -15.85
CA VAL A 527 -14.13 -18.36 -16.68
C VAL A 527 -15.11 -18.64 -17.81
N ILE A 528 -16.41 -18.77 -17.49
CA ILE A 528 -17.46 -19.07 -18.48
C ILE A 528 -17.50 -17.97 -19.55
N VAL A 529 -17.61 -16.70 -19.13
CA VAL A 529 -17.68 -15.58 -20.07
C VAL A 529 -16.39 -15.46 -20.88
N SER A 530 -15.22 -15.66 -20.26
CA SER A 530 -13.95 -15.63 -21.00
C SER A 530 -13.89 -16.71 -22.09
N LEU A 531 -14.38 -17.92 -21.82
CA LEU A 531 -14.38 -19.03 -22.78
C LEU A 531 -15.35 -18.79 -23.94
N LEU A 532 -16.50 -18.16 -23.67
CA LEU A 532 -17.54 -17.85 -24.67
C LEU A 532 -17.20 -16.63 -25.54
N THR A 533 -16.20 -15.83 -25.18
CA THR A 533 -15.86 -14.57 -25.84
C THR A 533 -14.45 -14.60 -26.46
N SER A 534 -14.07 -13.58 -27.23
CA SER A 534 -12.82 -13.58 -28.00
C SER A 534 -11.56 -13.72 -27.11
N PRO A 535 -10.55 -14.50 -27.53
CA PRO A 535 -9.31 -14.65 -26.76
C PRO A 535 -8.50 -13.34 -26.70
N PRO A 536 -7.73 -13.14 -25.62
CA PRO A 536 -6.84 -11.98 -25.50
C PRO A 536 -5.68 -12.06 -26.50
N THR A 537 -5.12 -10.90 -26.85
CA THR A 537 -3.99 -10.81 -27.79
C THR A 537 -2.68 -11.30 -27.16
N LYS A 538 -1.74 -11.76 -28.00
CA LYS A 538 -0.43 -12.26 -27.52
C LYS A 538 0.39 -11.20 -26.79
N GLU A 539 0.32 -9.94 -27.21
CA GLU A 539 1.04 -8.82 -26.57
C GLU A 539 0.53 -8.56 -25.14
N GLN A 540 -0.78 -8.64 -24.92
CA GLN A 540 -1.38 -8.47 -23.60
C GLN A 540 -0.89 -9.52 -22.58
N ILE A 541 -0.59 -10.74 -23.03
CA ILE A 541 -0.14 -11.86 -22.18
C ILE A 541 1.39 -11.83 -21.92
N ARG A 542 2.15 -11.20 -22.83
CA ARG A 542 3.61 -11.33 -22.93
C ARG A 542 4.37 -10.94 -21.67
N THR A 543 3.89 -9.95 -20.91
CA THR A 543 4.59 -9.47 -19.70
C THR A 543 3.75 -9.52 -18.43
N THR A 544 2.55 -10.09 -18.50
CA THR A 544 1.52 -9.92 -17.46
C THR A 544 1.08 -11.25 -16.82
N THR A 545 1.59 -12.39 -17.31
CA THR A 545 1.25 -13.73 -16.82
C THR A 545 2.46 -14.45 -16.25
N PHE A 546 2.22 -15.33 -15.27
CA PHE A 546 3.26 -16.12 -14.61
C PHE A 546 4.06 -16.99 -15.59
N TRP A 547 3.38 -17.57 -16.57
CA TRP A 547 3.93 -18.50 -17.54
C TRP A 547 4.69 -17.86 -18.69
N SER A 548 4.84 -16.54 -18.71
CA SER A 548 5.52 -15.89 -19.82
C SER A 548 7.02 -16.22 -19.80
N LYS A 549 7.54 -16.80 -20.89
CA LYS A 549 8.96 -17.21 -21.00
C LYS A 549 9.89 -16.02 -20.75
N LYS A 550 11.07 -16.25 -20.13
CA LYS A 550 12.23 -15.33 -20.05
C LYS A 550 12.86 -15.01 -21.43
N SER A 551 12.05 -14.89 -22.48
CA SER A 551 12.50 -14.61 -23.83
C SER A 551 12.72 -13.11 -24.03
N LEU A 552 13.70 -12.57 -23.31
CA LEU A 552 14.39 -11.34 -23.69
C LEU A 552 15.88 -11.70 -23.80
N VAL A 553 16.18 -12.67 -24.68
CA VAL A 553 17.43 -12.62 -25.42
C VAL A 553 17.12 -11.73 -26.60
N VAL A 554 17.83 -10.60 -26.63
CA VAL A 554 18.07 -9.71 -27.76
C VAL A 554 17.57 -10.31 -29.07
N LYS A 555 16.61 -9.64 -29.71
CA LYS A 555 16.43 -9.80 -31.15
C LYS A 555 17.72 -9.26 -31.77
N GLU A 556 18.75 -10.10 -31.85
CA GLU A 556 19.85 -9.92 -32.79
C GLU A 556 19.23 -10.06 -34.18
N SER A 557 18.59 -9.00 -34.65
CA SER A 557 18.41 -8.79 -36.07
C SER A 557 19.78 -8.43 -36.62
N CYS A 558 20.54 -9.49 -36.92
CA CYS A 558 21.27 -9.70 -38.16
C CYS A 558 22.30 -10.80 -37.87
N SER A 559 21.99 -12.03 -38.27
CA SER A 559 23.05 -13.01 -38.55
C SER A 559 23.97 -12.39 -39.61
N PRO A 560 25.26 -12.18 -39.32
CA PRO A 560 26.25 -12.11 -40.38
C PRO A 560 26.42 -13.55 -40.86
N LYS A 561 26.15 -13.80 -42.14
CA LYS A 561 26.72 -14.98 -42.78
C LYS A 561 28.23 -14.77 -42.78
N ASP A 562 28.94 -15.63 -42.08
CA ASP A 562 30.39 -15.77 -42.20
C ASP A 562 30.72 -16.16 -43.65
N GLU A 563 31.19 -15.20 -44.45
CA GLU A 563 32.23 -15.44 -45.44
C GLU A 563 33.47 -14.64 -44.99
N PRO A 564 34.65 -15.27 -44.90
CA PRO A 564 35.84 -14.58 -44.45
C PRO A 564 36.40 -13.78 -45.63
N TYR A 565 36.74 -12.50 -45.44
CA TYR A 565 38.04 -11.91 -45.81
C TYR A 565 38.07 -10.39 -45.54
N LYS A 566 38.90 -10.03 -44.54
CA LYS A 566 39.73 -8.83 -44.30
C LYS A 566 39.29 -7.41 -44.78
N MET A 567 39.35 -6.49 -43.80
CA MET A 567 39.48 -5.01 -43.86
C MET A 567 40.32 -4.50 -45.05
N GLN A 568 40.13 -3.30 -45.63
CA GLN A 568 40.10 -1.99 -44.95
C GLN A 568 39.68 -0.84 -45.92
N GLU A 569 38.69 -0.04 -45.50
CA GLU A 569 38.65 1.44 -45.45
C GLU A 569 39.19 2.29 -46.63
N LYS A 570 38.29 2.93 -47.42
CA LYS A 570 38.12 4.40 -47.52
C LYS A 570 37.23 4.84 -48.72
N SER A 571 36.16 5.57 -48.35
CA SER A 571 35.72 6.85 -48.93
C SER A 571 35.18 6.96 -50.38
N ILE A 572 34.02 7.66 -50.48
CA ILE A 572 33.52 8.49 -51.60
C ILE A 572 32.57 7.80 -52.63
N LEU A 573 31.27 8.12 -52.46
CA LEU A 573 30.37 8.71 -53.46
C LEU A 573 29.96 7.93 -54.74
N ARG A 574 28.64 7.96 -54.98
CA ARG A 574 27.88 7.81 -56.24
C ARG A 574 27.43 6.41 -56.67
N CYS A 575 26.14 6.15 -56.46
CA CYS A 575 25.29 5.54 -57.48
C CYS A 575 25.01 6.57 -58.58
N SER A 576 25.34 6.24 -59.81
CA SER A 576 24.42 6.34 -60.96
C SER A 576 25.16 5.86 -62.19
N GLU A 577 24.52 4.92 -62.89
CA GLU A 577 24.82 4.52 -64.24
C GLU A 577 24.75 5.71 -65.21
N ASN A 578 25.38 5.50 -66.37
CA ASN A 578 25.38 6.30 -67.61
C ASN A 578 26.32 7.52 -67.67
N SER A 579 27.49 7.35 -68.27
CA SER A 579 27.76 7.87 -69.63
C SER A 579 29.18 7.54 -70.08
N GLU A 580 29.31 7.40 -71.39
CA GLU A 580 30.47 7.22 -72.27
C GLU A 580 31.83 7.81 -71.85
N ALA A 581 32.88 7.16 -72.40
CA ALA A 581 34.12 7.74 -72.94
C ALA A 581 35.40 7.81 -72.06
N ILE A 582 36.42 7.06 -72.57
CA ILE A 582 37.82 7.48 -72.81
C ILE A 582 38.87 7.35 -71.67
N ASN A 583 39.73 6.34 -71.88
CA ASN A 583 41.21 6.30 -71.81
C ASN A 583 42.03 6.39 -70.50
N HIS A 584 42.79 5.30 -70.30
CA HIS A 584 44.27 5.22 -70.16
C HIS A 584 44.99 5.36 -68.78
N ILE A 585 45.74 4.28 -68.45
CA ILE A 585 47.17 4.21 -68.00
C ILE A 585 47.49 4.26 -66.47
N ILE A 586 47.55 3.08 -65.83
CA ILE A 586 48.69 2.34 -65.18
C ILE A 586 50.03 3.13 -64.95
N PRO A 587 50.98 2.77 -64.03
CA PRO A 587 51.00 2.25 -62.64
C PRO A 587 52.02 3.00 -61.71
N ASN A 588 52.18 2.53 -60.46
CA ASN A 588 53.38 1.84 -59.92
C ASN A 588 53.80 2.26 -58.49
N GLY A 589 53.83 1.26 -57.59
CA GLY A 589 55.11 0.74 -57.07
C GLY A 589 55.51 1.06 -55.62
N LYS A 590 55.62 -0.04 -54.83
CA LYS A 590 56.63 -0.34 -53.78
C LYS A 590 56.62 0.49 -52.47
N SER A 591 57.10 0.05 -51.30
CA SER A 591 57.32 -1.23 -50.60
C SER A 591 57.89 -0.87 -49.20
N GLU A 592 57.81 -1.80 -48.24
CA GLU A 592 58.68 -1.97 -47.04
C GLU A 592 58.38 -1.22 -45.72
N ASP A 593 57.86 -2.01 -44.76
CA ASP A 593 58.38 -2.30 -43.40
C ASP A 593 59.24 -1.29 -42.64
N SER A 594 58.80 -0.93 -41.41
CA SER A 594 59.43 -1.36 -40.14
C SER A 594 59.06 -0.47 -38.93
N ILE A 595 59.17 -1.08 -37.75
CA ILE A 595 59.47 -0.52 -36.41
C ILE A 595 58.32 -0.48 -35.38
N LYS A 596 58.63 -1.16 -34.28
CA LYS A 596 57.91 -1.43 -33.04
C LYS A 596 57.91 -0.23 -32.08
N GLY A 597 56.82 -0.12 -31.31
CA GLY A 597 56.82 -0.09 -29.84
C GLY A 597 57.26 1.19 -29.11
N LEU A 598 56.31 1.82 -28.40
CA LEU A 598 56.43 2.21 -26.99
C LEU A 598 55.08 2.75 -26.44
N GLN A 599 54.78 2.42 -25.20
CA GLN A 599 53.79 2.99 -24.27
C GLN A 599 54.52 3.06 -22.91
N PRO A 600 54.01 3.73 -21.87
CA PRO A 600 53.35 5.06 -21.82
C PRO A 600 53.81 5.88 -20.58
N GLU A 601 54.00 7.21 -20.64
CA GLU A 601 54.03 8.02 -19.40
C GLU A 601 53.42 9.43 -19.56
N ASP A 602 52.68 9.79 -18.52
CA ASP A 602 51.85 10.95 -18.15
C ASP A 602 52.26 12.36 -18.60
N ILE A 603 51.28 13.22 -18.94
CA ILE A 603 51.24 14.66 -18.56
C ILE A 603 49.79 15.14 -18.36
N ASN A 604 49.46 15.53 -17.13
CA ASN A 604 48.37 16.46 -16.77
C ASN A 604 48.77 17.88 -17.18
N LEU A 605 47.87 18.68 -17.79
CA LEU A 605 47.82 20.12 -17.51
C LEU A 605 46.48 20.76 -17.92
N LEU A 606 46.16 21.82 -17.18
CA LEU A 606 44.89 22.47 -16.94
C LEU A 606 44.91 23.92 -17.51
N VAL A 607 43.71 24.40 -17.89
CA VAL A 607 43.18 25.79 -17.91
C VAL A 607 43.37 26.79 -19.09
N THR A 608 42.26 27.55 -19.27
CA THR A 608 42.04 28.98 -19.63
C THR A 608 42.08 29.40 -21.11
N CYS A 609 41.32 30.36 -21.66
CA CYS A 609 40.13 31.19 -21.32
C CYS A 609 39.81 32.11 -22.55
N ARG A 610 38.54 32.61 -22.68
CA ARG A 610 38.07 33.89 -23.34
C ARG A 610 38.06 33.96 -24.89
N GLU A 611 37.18 34.65 -25.66
CA GLU A 611 36.52 36.00 -25.68
C GLU A 611 35.17 35.97 -26.48
N GLU A 612 34.09 36.66 -26.07
CA GLU A 612 33.57 38.01 -26.46
C GLU A 612 33.19 38.27 -27.95
N GLY A 613 31.91 38.62 -28.21
CA GLY A 613 31.54 39.77 -29.07
C GLY A 613 31.01 39.59 -30.52
N ASN A 614 29.67 39.52 -30.66
CA ASN A 614 28.81 40.26 -31.62
C ASN A 614 28.80 39.99 -33.17
N PRO A 615 27.75 40.44 -33.92
CA PRO A 615 27.05 39.63 -34.93
C PRO A 615 27.16 40.17 -36.37
N VAL A 616 26.81 39.33 -37.37
CA VAL A 616 26.37 39.81 -38.70
C VAL A 616 25.29 38.87 -39.25
N ALA A 617 24.18 39.47 -39.69
CA ALA A 617 23.10 38.84 -40.43
C ALA A 617 23.38 38.87 -41.94
N SER A 618 22.93 37.85 -42.68
CA SER A 618 22.61 38.00 -44.10
C SER A 618 21.42 37.10 -44.52
N LEU A 619 20.60 37.72 -45.36
CA LEU A 619 19.30 37.31 -45.90
C LEU A 619 19.42 36.32 -47.06
N GLY A 620 18.36 35.55 -47.33
CA GLY A 620 18.06 35.05 -48.68
C GLY A 620 17.02 33.92 -48.81
N HIS A 621 15.80 34.30 -49.23
CA HIS A 621 14.73 33.55 -49.94
C HIS A 621 15.25 32.54 -51.01
N SER A 622 14.55 31.53 -51.56
CA SER A 622 13.13 31.26 -51.89
C SER A 622 12.98 29.76 -52.27
N GLU A 623 12.07 28.98 -51.67
CA GLU A 623 10.78 28.41 -52.19
C GLU A 623 10.76 27.59 -53.51
N ALA A 624 10.35 26.31 -53.41
CA ALA A 624 9.17 25.67 -54.08
C ALA A 624 9.15 24.13 -53.81
N GLU A 625 8.23 23.62 -52.96
CA GLU A 625 7.02 22.78 -53.26
C GLU A 625 7.28 21.25 -53.39
N THR A 626 6.61 20.25 -52.77
CA THR A 626 5.44 19.91 -51.90
C THR A 626 5.72 18.51 -51.24
N PRO A 627 5.06 17.91 -50.20
CA PRO A 627 3.60 17.58 -50.11
C PRO A 627 2.90 17.56 -48.72
N VAL A 628 1.57 17.72 -48.78
CA VAL A 628 0.41 17.09 -48.06
C VAL A 628 0.53 16.67 -46.58
N ASP A 629 -0.43 17.20 -45.81
CA ASP A 629 -0.93 16.85 -44.45
C ASP A 629 -0.09 17.23 -43.22
N ALA A 630 0.03 18.55 -43.02
CA ALA A 630 0.14 19.16 -41.70
C ALA A 630 -0.60 20.51 -41.71
N TYR A 631 -1.71 20.66 -40.99
CA TYR A 631 -2.11 21.95 -40.36
C TYR A 631 -3.35 21.78 -39.46
N SER A 632 -3.12 21.77 -38.15
CA SER A 632 -3.87 22.61 -37.20
C SER A 632 -3.20 22.50 -35.82
N ASN A 633 -2.02 23.12 -35.70
CA ASN A 633 -1.48 23.63 -34.44
C ASN A 633 -0.22 24.44 -34.75
N GLY A 634 -0.42 25.69 -35.15
CA GLY A 634 0.67 26.56 -35.54
C GLY A 634 0.21 27.99 -35.77
N GLN A 635 -0.59 28.56 -34.85
CA GLN A 635 -0.79 30.02 -34.79
C GLN A 635 -1.41 30.56 -33.49
N ALA A 636 -1.82 29.72 -32.53
CA ALA A 636 -2.23 30.19 -31.20
C ALA A 636 -1.06 30.38 -30.21
N ALA A 637 0.13 29.86 -30.53
CA ALA A 637 1.29 29.87 -29.63
C ALA A 637 2.18 31.13 -29.74
N LEU A 638 1.93 32.02 -30.71
CA LEU A 638 2.74 33.23 -30.91
C LEU A 638 2.00 34.54 -30.59
N MET A 639 0.72 34.48 -30.20
CA MET A 639 -0.02 35.63 -29.66
C MET A 639 -0.22 35.59 -28.14
N GLY A 640 0.04 34.45 -27.48
CA GLY A 640 -0.04 34.34 -26.01
C GLY A 640 1.22 34.78 -25.25
N GLU A 641 2.34 34.99 -25.94
CA GLU A 641 3.62 35.37 -25.32
C GLU A 641 3.88 36.88 -25.26
N LYS A 642 3.10 37.69 -25.99
CA LYS A 642 3.24 39.16 -25.97
C LYS A 642 2.31 39.87 -24.98
N GLU A 643 1.26 39.23 -24.48
CA GLU A 643 0.34 39.84 -23.50
C GLU A 643 0.59 39.43 -22.04
N ARG A 644 1.47 38.44 -21.77
CA ARG A 644 1.75 37.97 -20.39
C ARG A 644 2.99 38.62 -19.77
N LYS A 645 3.22 39.91 -20.03
CA LYS A 645 4.36 40.67 -19.49
C LYS A 645 4.00 42.05 -18.91
N LYS A 646 2.73 42.26 -18.56
CA LYS A 646 2.29 43.32 -17.65
C LYS A 646 1.24 42.70 -16.73
N GLU A 647 1.31 43.04 -15.44
CA GLU A 647 0.50 42.51 -14.33
C GLU A 647 0.93 41.16 -13.76
N THR A 648 1.96 41.17 -12.89
CA THR A 648 1.92 40.51 -11.57
C THR A 648 3.23 40.78 -10.81
N GLU A 649 3.34 41.95 -10.16
CA GLU A 649 4.44 42.19 -9.20
C GLU A 649 4.05 42.06 -7.72
N ASP A 650 2.78 41.83 -7.37
CA ASP A 650 2.37 41.67 -5.95
C ASP A 650 1.99 40.23 -5.52
N GLY A 651 1.98 39.25 -6.43
CA GLY A 651 1.68 37.84 -6.11
C GLY A 651 2.90 36.98 -5.69
N SER A 652 4.10 37.55 -5.71
CA SER A 652 5.38 36.83 -5.75
C SER A 652 5.69 35.99 -4.50
N ARG A 653 5.30 36.43 -3.29
CA ARG A 653 5.63 35.71 -2.05
C ARG A 653 4.75 34.49 -1.81
N TYR A 654 3.45 34.60 -2.08
CA TYR A 654 2.49 33.51 -1.88
C TYR A 654 2.74 32.37 -2.87
N TRP A 655 3.00 32.70 -4.14
CA TRP A 655 3.35 31.71 -5.16
C TRP A 655 4.72 31.09 -4.95
N LYS A 656 5.73 31.83 -4.46
CA LYS A 656 7.02 31.24 -4.07
C LYS A 656 6.91 30.30 -2.88
N PHE A 657 6.07 30.64 -1.89
CA PHE A 657 5.79 29.74 -0.77
C PHE A 657 5.07 28.47 -1.26
N ILE A 658 4.04 28.61 -2.11
CA ILE A 658 3.38 27.46 -2.75
C ILE A 658 4.36 26.66 -3.60
N ASP A 659 5.26 27.30 -4.34
CA ASP A 659 6.22 26.62 -5.20
C ASP A 659 7.28 25.85 -4.41
N TRP A 660 7.73 26.40 -3.29
CA TRP A 660 8.61 25.73 -2.33
C TRP A 660 7.86 24.61 -1.59
N PHE A 661 6.64 24.86 -1.11
CA PHE A 661 5.76 23.90 -0.43
C PHE A 661 5.34 22.73 -1.32
N CYS A 662 5.22 22.96 -2.63
CA CYS A 662 4.93 21.93 -3.62
C CYS A 662 6.18 21.30 -4.26
N GLY A 663 7.40 21.76 -3.90
CA GLY A 663 8.66 21.18 -4.37
C GLY A 663 8.98 21.40 -5.86
N PHE A 664 8.54 22.53 -6.46
CA PHE A 664 8.75 22.79 -7.88
C PHE A 664 10.19 23.23 -8.20
N LYS A 665 10.93 22.39 -8.95
CA LYS A 665 12.00 22.85 -9.85
C LYS A 665 11.50 22.67 -11.29
N SER A 666 11.28 23.78 -11.98
CA SER A 666 10.87 23.77 -13.39
C SER A 666 12.00 23.21 -14.26
N LYS A 667 11.78 22.03 -14.85
CA LYS A 667 12.42 21.60 -16.09
C LYS A 667 11.31 21.18 -17.04
N SER A 668 11.26 21.80 -18.22
CA SER A 668 10.33 21.43 -19.28
C SER A 668 10.59 19.98 -19.72
N LEU A 669 9.61 19.10 -19.57
CA LEU A 669 9.69 17.73 -20.06
C LEU A 669 9.31 17.71 -21.54
N SER A 670 10.25 17.23 -22.37
CA SER A 670 10.06 16.95 -23.79
C SER A 670 9.18 15.70 -23.99
N LYS A 671 8.57 15.57 -25.17
CA LYS A 671 7.75 14.40 -25.60
C LYS A 671 8.54 13.10 -25.42
N ARG A 672 7.89 12.09 -24.81
CA ARG A 672 8.43 10.75 -24.56
C ARG A 672 8.86 10.09 -25.87
N SER A 673 10.14 9.75 -25.98
CA SER A 673 10.76 9.13 -27.15
C SER A 673 10.65 7.60 -27.08
N LEU A 674 10.67 6.92 -28.23
CA LEU A 674 10.79 5.45 -28.32
C LEU A 674 12.04 4.94 -27.55
N ARG A 675 13.08 5.78 -27.46
CA ARG A 675 14.31 5.51 -26.71
C ARG A 675 14.06 5.40 -25.19
N ASP A 676 13.17 6.23 -24.65
CA ASP A 676 12.83 6.23 -23.22
C ASP A 676 12.08 4.94 -22.82
N LEU A 677 11.25 4.41 -23.71
CA LEU A 677 10.55 3.13 -23.50
C LEU A 677 11.50 1.93 -23.50
N MET A 678 12.51 1.95 -24.37
CA MET A 678 13.54 0.91 -24.42
C MET A 678 14.45 0.97 -23.18
N GLU A 679 14.77 2.16 -22.69
CA GLU A 679 15.53 2.35 -21.44
C GLU A 679 14.74 1.85 -20.23
N GLU A 680 13.43 2.14 -20.14
CA GLU A 680 12.57 1.61 -19.06
C GLU A 680 12.46 0.07 -19.08
N GLU A 681 12.33 -0.54 -20.26
CA GLU A 681 12.29 -2.00 -20.41
C GLU A 681 13.63 -2.65 -19.99
N ALA A 682 14.76 -2.02 -20.34
CA ALA A 682 16.10 -2.45 -19.92
C ALA A 682 16.29 -2.34 -18.40
N VAL A 683 15.82 -1.25 -17.78
CA VAL A 683 15.86 -1.08 -16.32
C VAL A 683 15.00 -2.14 -15.62
N CYS A 684 13.80 -2.43 -16.12
CA CYS A 684 12.95 -3.49 -15.56
C CYS A 684 13.60 -4.88 -15.66
N LEU A 685 14.32 -5.18 -16.74
CA LEU A 685 15.06 -6.42 -16.88
C LEU A 685 16.23 -6.52 -15.90
N GLN A 686 17.00 -5.43 -15.74
CA GLN A 686 18.09 -5.37 -14.78
C GLN A 686 17.60 -5.56 -13.34
N MET A 687 16.42 -5.00 -13.02
CA MET A 687 15.79 -5.21 -11.71
C MET A 687 15.41 -6.66 -11.44
N LEU A 688 15.17 -7.48 -12.47
CA LEU A 688 14.78 -8.89 -12.34
C LEU A 688 15.97 -9.84 -12.20
N GLU A 689 17.20 -9.34 -12.32
CA GLU A 689 18.40 -10.14 -12.17
C GLU A 689 18.65 -10.51 -10.70
N GLU A 690 18.86 -11.81 -10.45
CA GLU A 690 19.13 -12.36 -9.12
C GLU A 690 20.46 -13.10 -9.12
N PRO A 691 21.45 -12.67 -8.31
CA PRO A 691 22.67 -13.43 -8.11
C PRO A 691 22.35 -14.82 -7.54
N PRO A 692 23.04 -15.89 -7.97
CA PRO A 692 22.72 -17.26 -7.58
C PRO A 692 22.84 -17.49 -6.06
N GLN A 693 23.84 -16.89 -5.41
CA GLN A 693 24.02 -16.98 -3.96
C GLN A 693 22.85 -16.32 -3.19
N VAL A 694 22.43 -15.13 -3.64
CA VAL A 694 21.31 -14.39 -3.03
C VAL A 694 20.01 -15.17 -3.19
N LYS A 695 19.79 -15.79 -4.35
CA LYS A 695 18.61 -16.62 -4.61
C LYS A 695 18.52 -17.81 -3.65
N ILE A 696 19.65 -18.47 -3.34
CA ILE A 696 19.69 -19.57 -2.36
C ILE A 696 19.29 -19.05 -0.98
N VAL A 697 19.88 -17.94 -0.52
CA VAL A 697 19.55 -17.33 0.78
C VAL A 697 18.07 -16.96 0.88
N LEU A 698 17.52 -16.32 -0.16
CA LEU A 698 16.11 -15.94 -0.20
C LEU A 698 15.18 -17.17 -0.14
N ASN A 699 15.50 -18.25 -0.86
CA ASN A 699 14.70 -19.47 -0.84
C ASN A 699 14.80 -20.22 0.50
N ILE A 700 15.96 -20.22 1.16
CA ILE A 700 16.11 -20.75 2.52
C ILE A 700 15.25 -19.93 3.49
N GLY A 701 15.31 -18.60 3.40
CA GLY A 701 14.48 -17.69 4.18
C GLY A 701 12.98 -17.94 3.96
N LEU A 702 12.57 -18.18 2.72
CA LEU A 702 11.18 -18.51 2.37
C LEU A 702 10.72 -19.77 3.10
N VAL A 703 11.50 -20.85 3.01
CA VAL A 703 11.15 -22.12 3.66
C VAL A 703 11.10 -21.94 5.17
N ALA A 704 12.06 -21.23 5.76
CA ALA A 704 12.09 -20.98 7.20
C ALA A 704 10.87 -20.18 7.68
N VAL A 705 10.55 -19.06 7.04
CA VAL A 705 9.42 -18.20 7.43
C VAL A 705 8.09 -18.92 7.22
N CYS A 706 7.88 -19.57 6.08
CA CYS A 706 6.64 -20.33 5.84
C CYS A 706 6.48 -21.51 6.81
N SER A 707 7.56 -22.26 7.09
CA SER A 707 7.50 -23.38 8.03
C SER A 707 7.18 -22.91 9.44
N LEU A 708 7.79 -21.80 9.88
CA LEU A 708 7.51 -21.20 11.18
C LEU A 708 6.07 -20.67 11.26
N GLY A 709 5.59 -20.01 10.20
CA GLY A 709 4.21 -19.53 10.13
C GLY A 709 3.19 -20.67 10.19
N ILE A 710 3.38 -21.74 9.40
CA ILE A 710 2.51 -22.92 9.42
C ILE A 710 2.57 -23.61 10.79
N PHE A 711 3.77 -23.76 11.38
CA PHE A 711 3.93 -24.34 12.70
C PHE A 711 3.14 -23.55 13.76
N MET A 712 3.28 -22.22 13.78
CA MET A 712 2.52 -21.37 14.72
C MET A 712 1.02 -21.46 14.46
N PHE A 713 0.61 -21.48 13.19
CA PHE A 713 -0.80 -21.59 12.82
C PHE A 713 -1.43 -22.89 13.32
N VAL A 714 -0.70 -24.02 13.19
CA VAL A 714 -1.13 -25.33 13.70
C VAL A 714 -1.10 -25.36 15.23
N TYR A 715 -0.01 -24.89 15.85
CA TYR A 715 0.16 -24.90 17.30
C TYR A 715 -0.94 -24.14 18.04
N PHE A 716 -1.36 -22.98 17.54
CA PHE A 716 -2.44 -22.19 18.16
C PHE A 716 -3.85 -22.65 17.76
N SER A 717 -3.98 -23.58 16.82
CA SER A 717 -5.27 -24.13 16.39
C SER A 717 -5.62 -25.48 17.03
N LEU A 718 -4.62 -26.21 17.55
CA LEU A 718 -4.79 -27.46 18.29
C LEU A 718 -5.00 -27.16 19.79
#